data_AF-A0A060SD35-F1
#
_entry.id   AF-A0A060SD35-F1
#
_cell.length_a   1.000
_cell.length_b   1.000
_cell.length_c   1.000
_cell.angle_alpha   90.00
_cell.angle_beta   90.00
_cell.angle_gamma   90.00
#
_symmetry.space_group_name_H-M   'P 1'
#
loop_
_entity.id
_entity.type
_entity.pdbx_description
1 polymer ?
#
loop_
_entity_poly.entity_id
_entity_poly.type
_entity_poly.pdbx_seq_one_letter_code
_entity_poly.pdbx_strand_id
1 'polypeptide(L)'
;MLPPLPTDFEGPTSSGSDPWSAAAGTPESETTRRPTHPSAGQPVGEQQTPYESRYCSLQAAGLPPCTPFKCKEEWEVADWAIRHGITQRATEEFLELDMVRFCRRQAPHHFPSLSSKQTLYETIDSIPGPSAEWTLIEITIQGTERDEHGNLMTETVDVWVRDPVAVIRDLIGNPDFDGDIDYAPVQEFLTEIAQELSEAAEQGQSEVDRILTEMNTAEWWPRIQASSCTPYPLDLAVITDSFFFPILAAYLADYPEQCLVCCNKENRCPTDPATTLAVLQDPHSELFARLGLRDVPDPFWADLPYTNIFNCIVPDLLHQLHKGVFMTHLVSWVSHGNQAELDARFARIPPYTNLRVFKNGISTISQWTGNEYRQMEKVFVGLLPGLHDDPRVVAAARAILDFIYLAHYPSHTAATLSQLQDALNRFHNHRQVFVELGLRQHFNVQKLHWMQHYLTSIIDFGTCDGFSTEISERLHIDCVKSAYRASNRKEYVKQMLAWLSRREKMRWLKLYMSWSEKRSHMQSAGASSRDLQAGTVRQALHKTPHEDSEPEDTGIRSLGDLDASYLSRPSPISQGTATTEGIASVQADGHSDDDDIEDQLFPTYRIASKPAAILTGNEIMVAYQAESFTDALSSFLQAEARLSLPPETLLHHSFATFTRFTRTLPSLRGLPDESFNDTVFARPLIDARPARFSTVLYVENVDIAETLGVQGNILCYLSYKKQS
;
A
#
# COMPACT_ATOMS: atom_id res chain seq x y z
N MET A 1 -23.68 -32.06 -55.18
CA MET A 1 -23.99 -33.46 -54.78
C MET A 1 -22.67 -34.19 -54.62
N LEU A 2 -22.58 -35.07 -53.62
CA LEU A 2 -21.41 -35.90 -53.23
C LEU A 2 -20.39 -35.18 -52.33
N PRO A 3 -19.60 -35.89 -51.49
CA PRO A 3 -19.70 -37.28 -50.97
C PRO A 3 -19.42 -37.39 -49.43
N PRO A 4 -19.49 -38.60 -48.81
CA PRO A 4 -19.08 -38.80 -47.42
C PRO A 4 -17.55 -38.90 -47.28
N LEU A 5 -17.05 -38.52 -46.10
CA LEU A 5 -15.63 -38.52 -45.72
C LEU A 5 -15.03 -39.94 -45.70
N PRO A 6 -13.82 -40.17 -46.23
CA PRO A 6 -13.07 -41.39 -46.00
C PRO A 6 -12.35 -41.33 -44.65
N THR A 7 -12.51 -42.42 -43.89
CA THR A 7 -11.53 -42.93 -42.93
C THR A 7 -10.24 -43.25 -43.66
N ASP A 8 -9.11 -42.73 -43.16
CA ASP A 8 -7.77 -43.33 -43.12
C ASP A 8 -6.72 -42.20 -43.07
N PHE A 9 -6.08 -42.03 -41.92
CA PHE A 9 -4.81 -41.30 -41.82
C PHE A 9 -3.85 -42.14 -40.97
N GLU A 10 -2.99 -42.87 -41.67
CA GLU A 10 -1.76 -43.44 -41.12
C GLU A 10 -0.84 -42.28 -40.67
N GLY A 11 -0.36 -42.36 -39.44
CA GLY A 11 0.56 -41.37 -38.88
C GLY A 11 1.99 -41.53 -39.43
N PRO A 12 2.76 -40.43 -39.51
CA PRO A 12 4.21 -40.49 -39.45
C PRO A 12 4.74 -40.02 -38.10
N THR A 13 5.78 -40.73 -37.69
CA THR A 13 6.60 -40.65 -36.49
C THR A 13 7.29 -39.31 -36.24
N SER A 14 7.25 -38.89 -34.97
CA SER A 14 8.25 -38.13 -34.20
C SER A 14 9.33 -37.33 -34.96
N SER A 15 9.19 -36.01 -34.96
CA SER A 15 10.24 -35.02 -34.64
C SER A 15 9.73 -33.63 -35.02
N GLY A 16 8.98 -33.02 -34.10
CA GLY A 16 8.48 -31.66 -34.23
C GLY A 16 8.40 -31.07 -32.84
N SER A 17 9.34 -30.17 -32.55
CA SER A 17 9.35 -29.30 -31.38
C SER A 17 8.02 -28.58 -31.23
N ASP A 18 7.37 -28.74 -30.08
CA ASP A 18 6.22 -27.94 -29.65
C ASP A 18 6.54 -26.44 -29.74
N PRO A 19 5.72 -25.62 -30.44
CA PRO A 19 5.89 -24.16 -30.45
C PRO A 19 5.49 -23.50 -29.11
N TRP A 20 4.96 -24.26 -28.16
CA TRP A 20 4.46 -23.78 -26.86
C TRP A 20 5.29 -24.22 -25.65
N SER A 21 6.40 -24.94 -25.87
CA SER A 21 7.35 -25.32 -24.82
C SER A 21 8.54 -24.36 -24.67
N ALA A 22 8.45 -23.16 -25.29
CA ALA A 22 9.44 -22.09 -25.20
C ALA A 22 8.94 -20.85 -24.45
N ALA A 23 8.06 -21.05 -23.46
CA ALA A 23 7.63 -20.01 -22.52
C ALA A 23 8.19 -20.23 -21.10
N ALA A 24 9.35 -20.90 -21.00
CA ALA A 24 10.20 -20.89 -19.81
C ALA A 24 11.37 -19.95 -20.09
N GLY A 25 11.31 -18.76 -19.51
CA GLY A 25 12.29 -17.69 -19.69
C GLY A 25 11.87 -16.69 -20.76
N THR A 26 10.90 -15.82 -20.44
CA THR A 26 10.99 -14.44 -20.96
C THR A 26 12.38 -13.95 -20.58
N PRO A 27 13.19 -13.40 -21.51
CA PRO A 27 14.43 -12.76 -21.09
C PRO A 27 14.02 -11.68 -20.08
N GLU A 28 14.51 -11.79 -18.85
CA GLU A 28 14.42 -10.68 -17.90
C GLU A 28 15.00 -9.48 -18.63
N SER A 29 14.16 -8.50 -18.94
CA SER A 29 14.64 -7.22 -19.42
C SER A 29 15.61 -6.71 -18.36
N GLU A 30 16.90 -6.69 -18.67
CA GLU A 30 17.90 -6.20 -17.73
C GLU A 30 17.42 -4.82 -17.23
N THR A 31 17.55 -4.53 -15.94
CA THR A 31 17.26 -3.19 -15.40
C THR A 31 18.57 -2.52 -15.01
N THR A 32 18.63 -1.20 -15.18
CA THR A 32 19.75 -0.38 -14.78
C THR A 32 19.35 0.44 -13.57
N ARG A 33 20.07 0.28 -12.46
CA ARG A 33 19.89 1.06 -11.23
C ARG A 33 20.90 2.21 -11.18
N ARG A 34 20.42 3.43 -10.96
CA ARG A 34 21.23 4.65 -10.79
C ARG A 34 21.04 5.23 -9.39
N PRO A 35 22.10 5.38 -8.57
CA PRO A 35 22.02 6.07 -7.29
C PRO A 35 21.59 7.53 -7.48
N THR A 36 20.63 7.99 -6.68
CA THR A 36 20.18 9.38 -6.70
C THR A 36 21.06 10.28 -5.83
N HIS A 37 21.64 9.73 -4.77
CA HIS A 37 22.47 10.42 -3.80
C HIS A 37 23.79 9.64 -3.62
N PRO A 38 24.91 10.08 -4.23
CA PRO A 38 26.15 9.30 -4.26
C PRO A 38 26.76 8.99 -2.87
N SER A 39 26.52 9.84 -1.87
CA SER A 39 26.99 9.64 -0.49
C SER A 39 26.07 8.77 0.37
N ALA A 40 24.81 8.58 -0.05
CA ALA A 40 23.85 7.78 0.71
C ALA A 40 24.24 6.29 0.66
N GLY A 41 24.12 5.60 1.79
CA GLY A 41 24.47 4.19 1.92
C GLY A 41 25.97 3.88 1.84
N GLN A 42 26.85 4.89 1.79
CA GLN A 42 28.29 4.65 1.81
C GLN A 42 28.74 4.09 3.18
N PRO A 43 29.50 2.98 3.20
CA PRO A 43 29.98 2.42 4.45
C PRO A 43 31.00 3.36 5.09
N VAL A 44 30.77 3.74 6.35
CA VAL A 44 31.67 4.60 7.13
C VAL A 44 32.68 3.77 7.93
N GLY A 45 32.39 2.49 8.17
CA GLY A 45 33.26 1.55 8.87
C GLY A 45 32.69 0.14 8.90
N GLU A 46 33.46 -0.78 9.45
CA GLU A 46 33.07 -2.18 9.63
C GLU A 46 32.92 -2.48 11.12
N GLN A 47 31.88 -3.22 11.50
CA GLN A 47 31.67 -3.72 12.85
C GLN A 47 31.36 -5.22 12.79
N GLN A 48 31.82 -5.97 13.81
CA GLN A 48 31.46 -7.37 13.95
C GLN A 48 29.96 -7.52 14.25
N THR A 49 29.30 -8.41 13.54
CA THR A 49 27.91 -8.77 13.82
C THR A 49 27.79 -9.62 15.08
N PRO A 50 26.60 -9.69 15.73
CA PRO A 50 26.37 -10.62 16.84
C PRO A 50 26.70 -12.08 16.49
N TYR A 51 26.51 -12.46 15.22
CA TYR A 51 26.86 -13.79 14.71
C TYR A 51 28.38 -14.00 14.68
N GLU A 52 29.14 -13.02 14.20
CA GLU A 52 30.60 -13.06 14.16
C GLU A 52 31.23 -13.06 15.56
N SER A 53 30.77 -12.17 16.44
CA SER A 53 31.25 -12.14 17.83
C SER A 53 30.98 -13.46 18.55
N ARG A 54 29.80 -14.08 18.33
CA ARG A 54 29.50 -15.41 18.87
C ARG A 54 30.42 -16.48 18.29
N TYR A 55 30.68 -16.46 16.99
CA TYR A 55 31.56 -17.43 16.34
C TYR A 55 32.96 -17.40 16.93
N CYS A 56 33.55 -16.20 17.04
CA CYS A 56 34.86 -16.03 17.67
C CYS A 56 34.86 -16.51 19.13
N SER A 57 33.81 -16.18 19.90
CA SER A 57 33.70 -16.61 21.29
C SER A 57 33.59 -18.13 21.43
N LEU A 58 32.80 -18.80 20.59
CA LEU A 58 32.63 -20.27 20.65
C LEU A 58 33.88 -21.00 20.18
N GLN A 59 34.55 -20.49 19.13
CA GLN A 59 35.84 -21.03 18.69
C GLN A 59 36.92 -20.91 19.79
N ALA A 60 37.03 -19.74 20.43
CA ALA A 60 37.98 -19.53 21.52
C ALA A 60 37.73 -20.46 22.72
N ALA A 61 36.47 -20.78 23.00
CA ALA A 61 36.07 -21.69 24.06
C ALA A 61 36.11 -23.19 23.67
N GLY A 62 36.34 -23.51 22.39
CA GLY A 62 36.27 -24.89 21.89
C GLY A 62 34.87 -25.51 22.00
N LEU A 63 33.82 -24.69 21.91
CA LEU A 63 32.43 -25.09 22.08
C LEU A 63 31.73 -25.29 20.71
N PRO A 64 30.76 -26.22 20.62
CA PRO A 64 30.06 -26.47 19.38
C PRO A 64 29.13 -25.31 18.99
N PRO A 65 28.81 -25.11 17.69
CA PRO A 65 27.91 -24.06 17.24
C PRO A 65 26.50 -24.11 17.86
N CYS A 66 26.02 -25.30 18.21
CA CYS A 66 24.70 -25.52 18.82
C CYS A 66 24.62 -25.15 20.32
N THR A 67 25.73 -24.68 20.93
CA THR A 67 25.72 -24.11 22.30
C THR A 67 24.54 -23.15 22.44
N PRO A 68 23.75 -23.15 23.53
CA PRO A 68 23.96 -23.81 24.82
C PRO A 68 23.69 -25.33 24.84
N PHE A 69 23.15 -25.90 23.76
CA PHE A 69 22.98 -27.35 23.65
C PHE A 69 24.34 -28.04 23.52
N LYS A 70 24.44 -29.26 24.05
CA LYS A 70 25.69 -30.04 24.01
C LYS A 70 25.97 -30.61 22.63
N CYS A 71 24.92 -30.97 21.90
CA CYS A 71 25.03 -31.58 20.58
C CYS A 71 23.87 -31.15 19.67
N LYS A 72 24.00 -31.47 18.39
CA LYS A 72 23.02 -31.10 17.35
C LYS A 72 21.70 -31.84 17.57
N GLU A 73 21.76 -33.11 17.97
CA GLU A 73 20.61 -33.97 18.22
C GLU A 73 19.73 -33.41 19.35
N GLU A 74 20.35 -32.85 20.39
CA GLU A 74 19.65 -32.20 21.49
C GLU A 74 18.92 -30.94 21.02
N TRP A 75 19.61 -30.11 20.23
CA TRP A 75 19.03 -28.92 19.62
C TRP A 75 17.88 -29.26 18.67
N GLU A 76 17.98 -30.34 17.87
CA GLU A 76 16.93 -30.76 16.93
C GLU A 76 15.62 -31.11 17.63
N VAL A 77 15.68 -31.77 18.79
CA VAL A 77 14.50 -32.07 19.61
C VAL A 77 13.87 -30.79 20.14
N ALA A 78 14.69 -29.85 20.64
CA ALA A 78 14.21 -28.56 21.13
C ALA A 78 13.57 -27.72 20.00
N ASP A 79 14.22 -27.67 18.83
CA ASP A 79 13.77 -26.94 17.64
C ASP A 79 12.44 -27.52 17.12
N TRP A 80 12.33 -28.84 17.05
CA TRP A 80 11.08 -29.51 16.70
C TRP A 80 9.95 -29.14 17.66
N ALA A 81 10.18 -29.22 18.97
CA ALA A 81 9.15 -28.95 19.98
C ALA A 81 8.65 -27.50 19.92
N ILE A 82 9.56 -26.54 19.74
CA ILE A 82 9.22 -25.11 19.67
C ILE A 82 8.54 -24.74 18.35
N ARG A 83 9.01 -25.25 17.21
CA ARG A 83 8.41 -24.96 15.90
C ARG A 83 6.96 -25.44 15.80
N HIS A 84 6.68 -26.63 16.31
CA HIS A 84 5.34 -27.23 16.28
C HIS A 84 4.44 -26.76 17.41
N GLY A 85 4.91 -25.83 18.27
CA GLY A 85 4.09 -25.25 19.33
C GLY A 85 3.61 -26.28 20.35
N ILE A 86 4.44 -27.30 20.65
CA ILE A 86 4.10 -28.34 21.61
C ILE A 86 3.81 -27.70 22.98
N THR A 87 2.66 -28.05 23.56
CA THR A 87 2.27 -27.50 24.86
C THR A 87 3.23 -27.95 25.96
N GLN A 88 3.38 -27.13 27.00
CA GLN A 88 4.24 -27.48 28.14
C GLN A 88 3.93 -28.85 28.75
N ARG A 89 2.64 -29.23 28.78
CA ARG A 89 2.19 -30.53 29.27
C ARG A 89 2.63 -31.66 28.33
N ALA A 90 2.43 -31.49 27.02
CA ALA A 90 2.87 -32.47 26.04
C ALA A 90 4.41 -32.62 26.01
N THR A 91 5.15 -31.53 26.25
CA THR A 91 6.61 -31.58 26.43
C THR A 91 6.99 -32.42 27.65
N GLU A 92 6.29 -32.27 28.77
CA GLU A 92 6.51 -33.08 29.96
C GLU A 92 6.21 -34.56 29.70
N GLU A 93 5.05 -34.87 29.08
CA GLU A 93 4.68 -36.23 28.69
C GLU A 93 5.70 -36.86 27.72
N PHE A 94 6.24 -36.08 26.76
CA PHE A 94 7.29 -36.51 25.84
C PHE A 94 8.60 -36.88 26.56
N LEU A 95 9.04 -36.06 27.50
CA LEU A 95 10.29 -36.30 28.25
C LEU A 95 10.21 -37.54 29.15
N GLU A 96 8.99 -37.98 29.50
CA GLU A 96 8.75 -39.17 30.31
C GLU A 96 8.56 -40.46 29.50
N LEU A 97 8.58 -40.40 28.16
CA LEU A 97 8.53 -41.59 27.30
C LEU A 97 9.71 -42.53 27.59
N ASP A 98 9.44 -43.85 27.61
CA ASP A 98 10.47 -44.86 27.93
C ASP A 98 11.69 -44.80 27.01
N MET A 99 11.47 -44.46 25.73
CA MET A 99 12.54 -44.26 24.74
C MET A 99 13.44 -43.08 25.13
N VAL A 100 12.85 -41.93 25.47
CA VAL A 100 13.60 -40.71 25.85
C VAL A 100 14.35 -40.94 27.16
N ARG A 101 13.69 -41.56 28.15
CA ARG A 101 14.31 -41.98 29.40
C ARG A 101 15.44 -43.01 29.18
N PHE A 102 15.29 -43.93 28.22
CA PHE A 102 16.34 -44.88 27.87
C PHE A 102 17.57 -44.16 27.30
N CYS A 103 17.40 -43.27 26.32
CA CYS A 103 18.48 -42.47 25.75
C CYS A 103 19.22 -41.65 26.83
N ARG A 104 18.48 -41.00 27.74
CA ARG A 104 19.05 -40.27 28.88
C ARG A 104 19.84 -41.15 29.83
N ARG A 105 19.39 -42.38 30.10
CA ARG A 105 20.12 -43.33 30.96
C ARG A 105 21.41 -43.83 30.32
N GLN A 106 21.41 -44.06 29.00
CA GLN A 106 22.60 -44.51 28.29
C GLN A 106 23.67 -43.42 28.16
N ALA A 107 23.25 -42.15 28.07
CA ALA A 107 24.16 -41.02 27.89
C ALA A 107 23.74 -39.80 28.75
N PRO A 108 23.89 -39.87 30.09
CA PRO A 108 23.36 -38.86 31.02
C PRO A 108 23.97 -37.47 30.86
N HIS A 109 25.18 -37.37 30.33
CA HIS A 109 25.86 -36.10 30.07
C HIS A 109 25.68 -35.58 28.64
N HIS A 110 25.02 -36.36 27.78
CA HIS A 110 24.90 -36.03 26.36
C HIS A 110 23.63 -35.21 26.05
N PHE A 111 22.58 -35.33 26.89
CA PHE A 111 21.30 -34.64 26.72
C PHE A 111 20.83 -33.87 27.98
N PRO A 112 21.63 -32.94 28.54
CA PRO A 112 21.32 -32.28 29.80
C PRO A 112 20.05 -31.41 29.77
N SER A 113 19.74 -30.73 28.66
CA SER A 113 18.55 -29.89 28.52
C SER A 113 17.26 -30.70 28.50
N LEU A 114 17.31 -31.96 28.03
CA LEU A 114 16.17 -32.88 28.01
C LEU A 114 15.93 -33.58 29.36
N SER A 115 16.56 -33.11 30.43
CA SER A 115 16.42 -33.69 31.77
C SER A 115 15.05 -33.38 32.41
N SER A 116 14.53 -32.19 32.17
CA SER A 116 13.21 -31.75 32.60
C SER A 116 12.71 -30.66 31.67
N LYS A 117 11.39 -30.43 31.68
CA LYS A 117 10.77 -29.31 30.97
C LYS A 117 11.39 -27.96 31.36
N GLN A 118 11.68 -27.77 32.64
CA GLN A 118 12.25 -26.53 33.16
C GLN A 118 13.66 -26.32 32.58
N THR A 119 14.51 -27.33 32.64
CA THR A 119 15.89 -27.28 32.13
C THR A 119 15.93 -27.06 30.62
N LEU A 120 15.00 -27.65 29.87
CA LEU A 120 14.85 -27.42 28.42
C LEU A 120 14.57 -25.94 28.13
N TYR A 121 13.56 -25.37 28.79
CA TYR A 121 13.21 -23.97 28.56
C TYR A 121 14.29 -23.01 29.07
N GLU A 122 14.92 -23.27 30.21
CA GLU A 122 16.08 -22.49 30.69
C GLU A 122 17.25 -22.52 29.69
N THR A 123 17.50 -23.68 29.07
CA THR A 123 18.52 -23.81 28.03
C THR A 123 18.16 -22.96 26.81
N ILE A 124 16.90 -23.00 26.35
CA ILE A 124 16.42 -22.16 25.24
C ILE A 124 16.49 -20.67 25.60
N ASP A 125 16.09 -20.32 26.81
CA ASP A 125 16.08 -18.94 27.29
C ASP A 125 17.52 -18.38 27.42
N SER A 126 18.53 -19.24 27.60
CA SER A 126 19.95 -18.87 27.62
C SER A 126 20.59 -18.64 26.25
N ILE A 127 19.88 -18.93 25.16
CA ILE A 127 20.32 -18.55 23.81
C ILE A 127 20.30 -17.01 23.74
N PRO A 128 21.38 -16.35 23.27
CA PRO A 128 21.43 -14.89 23.20
C PRO A 128 20.25 -14.30 22.41
N GLY A 129 19.92 -14.92 21.26
CA GLY A 129 18.81 -14.49 20.42
C GLY A 129 19.00 -13.08 19.86
N PRO A 130 17.92 -12.49 19.31
CA PRO A 130 17.87 -11.06 19.02
C PRO A 130 18.07 -10.25 20.30
N SER A 131 18.77 -9.12 20.21
CA SER A 131 19.00 -8.19 21.33
C SER A 131 17.76 -7.41 21.75
N ALA A 132 16.75 -7.31 20.89
CA ALA A 132 15.51 -6.60 21.16
C ALA A 132 14.55 -7.38 22.08
N GLU A 133 14.67 -7.17 23.39
CA GLU A 133 13.77 -7.77 24.38
C GLU A 133 12.44 -7.01 24.53
N TRP A 134 11.40 -7.74 24.95
CA TRP A 134 10.10 -7.14 25.30
C TRP A 134 10.17 -6.42 26.65
N THR A 135 9.64 -5.21 26.70
CA THR A 135 9.52 -4.40 27.90
C THR A 135 8.06 -3.98 28.09
N LEU A 136 7.59 -3.98 29.33
CA LEU A 136 6.25 -3.49 29.67
C LEU A 136 6.35 -2.01 30.04
N ILE A 137 5.53 -1.19 29.40
CA ILE A 137 5.31 0.21 29.73
C ILE A 137 3.84 0.36 30.12
N GLU A 138 3.59 0.95 31.27
CA GLU A 138 2.24 1.28 31.72
C GLU A 138 1.92 2.70 31.28
N ILE A 139 0.90 2.86 30.44
CA ILE A 139 0.43 4.16 29.98
C ILE A 139 -0.86 4.47 30.72
N THR A 140 -0.88 5.57 31.48
CA THR A 140 -2.12 6.06 32.09
C THR A 140 -2.75 7.10 31.17
N ILE A 141 -3.89 6.74 30.59
CA ILE A 141 -4.68 7.57 29.69
C ILE A 141 -5.75 8.29 30.53
N GLN A 142 -5.83 9.61 30.39
CA GLN A 142 -6.88 10.40 31.01
C GLN A 142 -8.04 10.53 30.02
N GLY A 143 -9.22 10.03 30.40
CA GLY A 143 -10.44 10.11 29.60
C GLY A 143 -11.15 11.46 29.73
N THR A 144 -12.25 11.59 28.99
CA THR A 144 -13.11 12.79 28.98
C THR A 144 -14.26 12.71 29.98
N GLU A 145 -14.57 11.52 30.50
CA GLU A 145 -15.62 11.30 31.50
C GLU A 145 -15.15 11.64 32.91
N ARG A 146 -16.08 12.05 33.78
CA ARG A 146 -15.79 12.38 35.18
C ARG A 146 -16.34 11.32 36.12
N ASP A 147 -15.58 11.02 37.16
CA ASP A 147 -16.01 10.16 38.26
C ASP A 147 -17.06 10.85 39.15
N GLU A 148 -17.58 10.12 40.14
CA GLU A 148 -18.55 10.62 41.13
C GLU A 148 -18.03 11.81 41.96
N HIS A 149 -16.72 12.06 41.95
CA HIS A 149 -16.05 13.14 42.67
C HIS A 149 -15.68 14.32 41.75
N GLY A 150 -16.04 14.27 40.47
CA GLY A 150 -15.77 15.30 39.47
C GLY A 150 -14.36 15.27 38.89
N ASN A 151 -13.54 14.27 39.20
CA ASN A 151 -12.22 14.10 38.59
C ASN A 151 -12.36 13.39 37.24
N LEU A 152 -11.48 13.70 36.29
CA LEU A 152 -11.46 12.96 35.01
C LEU A 152 -11.03 11.52 35.26
N MET A 153 -11.76 10.57 34.68
CA MET A 153 -11.46 9.15 34.77
C MET A 153 -10.14 8.85 34.09
N THR A 154 -9.38 7.90 34.64
CA THR A 154 -8.11 7.44 34.08
C THR A 154 -8.14 5.94 33.87
N GLU A 155 -7.57 5.48 32.77
CA GLU A 155 -7.35 4.07 32.48
C GLU A 155 -5.85 3.80 32.36
N THR A 156 -5.35 2.76 33.04
CA THR A 156 -3.98 2.31 32.88
C THR A 156 -3.97 1.14 31.89
N VAL A 157 -3.21 1.30 30.81
CA VAL A 157 -3.05 0.31 29.75
C VAL A 157 -1.63 -0.23 29.76
N ASP A 158 -1.52 -1.56 29.82
CA ASP A 158 -0.26 -2.28 29.71
C ASP A 158 0.16 -2.39 28.24
N VAL A 159 1.27 -1.76 27.87
CA VAL A 159 1.82 -1.79 26.52
C VAL A 159 3.17 -2.51 26.51
N TRP A 160 3.23 -3.62 25.77
CA TRP A 160 4.48 -4.36 25.57
C TRP A 160 5.19 -3.85 24.31
N VAL A 161 6.39 -3.32 24.48
CA VAL A 161 7.19 -2.72 23.40
C VAL A 161 8.58 -3.35 23.30
N ARG A 162 9.22 -3.18 22.15
CA ARG A 162 10.64 -3.45 21.94
C ARG A 162 11.34 -2.15 21.53
N ASP A 163 12.62 -2.04 21.85
CA ASP A 163 13.44 -0.94 21.34
C ASP A 163 13.55 -1.06 19.80
N PRO A 164 12.98 -0.12 19.02
CA PRO A 164 13.01 -0.18 17.57
C PRO A 164 14.44 -0.14 17.01
N VAL A 165 15.37 0.53 17.69
CA VAL A 165 16.78 0.60 17.28
C VAL A 165 17.44 -0.77 17.42
N ALA A 166 17.18 -1.48 18.52
CA ALA A 166 17.66 -2.85 18.70
C ALA A 166 17.05 -3.81 17.67
N VAL A 167 15.75 -3.67 17.37
CA VAL A 167 15.09 -4.49 16.33
C VAL A 167 15.72 -4.28 14.97
N ILE A 168 15.95 -3.03 14.55
CA ILE A 168 16.58 -2.72 13.27
C ILE A 168 18.03 -3.25 13.24
N ARG A 169 18.78 -3.11 14.34
CA ARG A 169 20.13 -3.66 14.46
C ARG A 169 20.15 -5.18 14.28
N ASP A 170 19.21 -5.89 14.92
CA ASP A 170 19.08 -7.35 14.79
C ASP A 170 18.69 -7.77 13.37
N LEU A 171 17.85 -6.97 12.68
CA LEU A 171 17.49 -7.20 11.27
C LEU A 171 18.68 -6.99 10.34
N ILE A 172 19.37 -5.85 10.41
CA ILE A 172 20.53 -5.56 9.56
C ILE A 172 21.68 -6.55 9.82
N GLY A 173 21.88 -6.95 11.08
CA GLY A 173 22.90 -7.93 11.45
C GLY A 173 22.55 -9.38 11.11
N ASN A 174 21.35 -9.65 10.59
CA ASN A 174 20.94 -11.00 10.23
C ASN A 174 21.52 -11.39 8.84
N PRO A 175 22.31 -12.47 8.76
CA PRO A 175 22.94 -12.89 7.51
C PRO A 175 21.95 -13.31 6.41
N ASP A 176 20.69 -13.60 6.74
CA ASP A 176 19.66 -13.89 5.72
C ASP A 176 19.32 -12.67 4.85
N PHE A 177 19.61 -11.45 5.31
CA PHE A 177 19.34 -10.21 4.58
C PHE A 177 20.60 -9.58 3.96
N ASP A 178 21.75 -10.25 4.07
CA ASP A 178 23.02 -9.75 3.52
C ASP A 178 22.92 -9.69 1.98
N GLY A 179 23.10 -8.49 1.43
CA GLY A 179 22.93 -8.22 -0.01
C GLY A 179 21.50 -7.95 -0.48
N ASP A 180 20.50 -8.11 0.39
CA ASP A 180 19.08 -7.92 0.06
C ASP A 180 18.48 -6.62 0.66
N ILE A 181 19.30 -5.81 1.36
CA ILE A 181 18.90 -4.52 1.92
C ILE A 181 19.42 -3.39 1.04
N ASP A 182 18.51 -2.54 0.57
CA ASP A 182 18.86 -1.28 -0.07
C ASP A 182 19.07 -0.18 1.00
N TYR A 183 20.26 0.43 1.01
CA TYR A 183 20.64 1.47 1.99
C TYR A 183 20.54 2.90 1.44
N ALA A 184 20.11 3.06 0.19
CA ALA A 184 20.04 4.34 -0.49
C ALA A 184 18.91 4.35 -1.55
N PRO A 185 18.33 5.54 -1.82
CA PRO A 185 17.36 5.69 -2.89
C PRO A 185 18.02 5.58 -4.27
N VAL A 186 17.41 4.81 -5.15
CA VAL A 186 17.88 4.56 -6.52
C VAL A 186 16.78 4.88 -7.53
N GLN A 187 17.17 5.18 -8.76
CA GLN A 187 16.27 5.21 -9.90
C GLN A 187 16.50 3.97 -10.73
N GLU A 188 15.42 3.27 -11.06
CA GLU A 188 15.46 2.05 -11.86
C GLU A 188 14.87 2.30 -13.25
N PHE A 189 15.53 1.75 -14.28
CA PHE A 189 15.18 1.93 -15.69
C PHE A 189 15.31 0.60 -16.44
N LEU A 190 14.58 0.43 -17.54
CA LEU A 190 14.77 -0.71 -18.45
C LEU A 190 16.07 -0.55 -19.25
N THR A 191 16.94 -1.57 -19.26
CA THR A 191 18.29 -1.51 -19.86
C THR A 191 18.26 -1.36 -21.38
N GLU A 192 17.30 -1.97 -22.07
CA GLU A 192 17.09 -1.80 -23.52
C GLU A 192 16.89 -0.31 -23.90
N ILE A 193 16.25 0.44 -23.00
CA ILE A 193 15.97 1.87 -23.14
C ILE A 193 17.16 2.71 -22.62
N ALA A 194 17.85 2.26 -21.57
CA ALA A 194 18.99 2.99 -20.99
C ALA A 194 20.19 3.12 -21.94
N GLN A 195 20.43 2.10 -22.79
CA GLN A 195 21.56 2.08 -23.72
C GLN A 195 21.32 3.00 -24.94
N GLU A 196 20.14 2.95 -25.54
CA GLU A 196 19.73 3.82 -26.66
C GLU A 196 19.60 5.30 -26.21
N LEU A 197 19.31 5.55 -24.93
CA LEU A 197 19.11 6.90 -24.40
C LEU A 197 20.35 7.57 -23.82
N SER A 198 21.43 6.83 -23.51
CA SER A 198 22.73 7.45 -23.24
C SER A 198 23.21 8.27 -24.45
N GLU A 199 22.84 7.82 -25.65
CA GLU A 199 23.11 8.49 -26.93
C GLU A 199 22.10 9.62 -27.21
N ALA A 200 20.84 9.52 -26.74
CA ALA A 200 19.80 10.55 -26.92
C ALA A 200 19.87 11.70 -25.90
N ALA A 201 20.42 11.47 -24.71
CA ALA A 201 20.62 12.50 -23.69
C ALA A 201 21.62 13.59 -24.14
N GLU A 202 22.54 13.27 -25.05
CA GLU A 202 23.40 14.25 -25.74
C GLU A 202 22.60 15.18 -26.68
N GLN A 203 21.36 14.82 -27.04
CA GLN A 203 20.49 15.51 -28.00
C GLN A 203 19.28 16.20 -27.36
N GLY A 204 19.17 16.21 -26.02
CA GLY A 204 18.18 17.01 -25.30
C GLY A 204 16.74 16.49 -25.28
N GLN A 205 16.53 15.19 -25.52
CA GLN A 205 15.23 14.53 -25.29
C GLN A 205 15.23 13.88 -23.90
N SER A 206 14.48 14.47 -22.96
CA SER A 206 14.35 13.99 -21.58
C SER A 206 12.97 13.39 -21.33
N GLU A 207 12.85 12.07 -21.39
CA GLU A 207 12.00 11.31 -20.48
C GLU A 207 12.38 9.83 -20.62
N VAL A 208 13.15 9.32 -19.66
CA VAL A 208 13.42 7.88 -19.56
C VAL A 208 12.27 7.29 -18.75
N ASP A 209 11.65 6.22 -19.23
CA ASP A 209 10.60 5.51 -18.48
C ASP A 209 11.22 4.88 -17.22
N ARG A 210 11.08 5.59 -16.09
CA ARG A 210 11.41 5.11 -14.76
C ARG A 210 10.47 3.98 -14.36
N ILE A 211 11.03 2.99 -13.68
CA ILE A 211 10.28 1.90 -13.07
C ILE A 211 10.17 2.17 -11.57
N LEU A 212 8.95 2.08 -11.05
CA LEU A 212 8.63 2.10 -9.63
C LEU A 212 8.30 0.68 -9.22
N THR A 213 9.03 0.17 -8.24
CA THR A 213 8.90 -1.19 -7.71
C THR A 213 8.72 -1.06 -6.21
N GLU A 214 9.76 -0.64 -5.53
CA GLU A 214 9.82 -0.55 -4.07
C GLU A 214 9.97 0.90 -3.60
N MET A 215 9.90 1.12 -2.29
CA MET A 215 10.01 2.46 -1.71
C MET A 215 11.37 3.13 -2.01
N ASN A 216 12.44 2.35 -2.21
CA ASN A 216 13.75 2.88 -2.59
C ASN A 216 13.84 3.30 -4.06
N THR A 217 12.95 2.79 -4.93
CA THR A 217 12.83 3.20 -6.34
C THR A 217 11.77 4.26 -6.56
N ALA A 218 11.02 4.63 -5.51
CA ALA A 218 9.95 5.63 -5.52
C ALA A 218 10.42 7.06 -5.17
N GLU A 219 9.52 8.03 -5.19
CA GLU A 219 9.86 9.45 -5.06
C GLU A 219 9.96 9.95 -3.60
N TRP A 220 9.42 9.22 -2.62
CA TRP A 220 9.43 9.67 -1.22
C TRP A 220 10.84 9.70 -0.66
N TRP A 221 11.58 8.59 -0.74
CA TRP A 221 12.92 8.48 -0.14
C TRP A 221 13.92 9.51 -0.68
N PRO A 222 14.13 9.67 -2.01
CA PRO A 222 15.08 10.68 -2.50
C PRO A 222 14.68 12.11 -2.10
N ARG A 223 13.38 12.40 -1.96
CA ARG A 223 12.90 13.72 -1.52
C ARG A 223 13.21 13.98 -0.06
N ILE A 224 12.94 13.01 0.82
CA ILE A 224 13.29 13.11 2.24
C ILE A 224 14.81 13.28 2.39
N GLN A 225 15.59 12.52 1.63
CA GLN A 225 17.05 12.61 1.61
C GLN A 225 17.56 13.98 1.15
N ALA A 226 16.87 14.66 0.23
CA ALA A 226 17.22 16.01 -0.19
C ALA A 226 16.81 17.07 0.84
N SER A 227 15.67 16.89 1.51
CA SER A 227 15.13 17.81 2.53
C SER A 227 15.93 17.81 3.84
N SER A 228 16.69 16.74 4.11
CA SER A 228 17.51 16.59 5.31
C SER A 228 18.85 17.34 5.28
N CYS A 229 19.18 18.04 4.19
CA CYS A 229 20.41 18.85 4.01
C CYS A 229 20.44 20.18 4.80
N THR A 230 19.99 20.17 6.07
CA THR A 230 20.23 21.25 7.06
C THR A 230 21.23 20.73 8.12
N PRO A 231 21.89 21.56 8.95
CA PRO A 231 23.24 21.29 9.49
C PRO A 231 23.33 20.20 10.59
N TYR A 232 22.26 19.43 10.81
CA TYR A 232 22.35 18.15 11.50
C TYR A 232 22.43 17.08 10.41
N PRO A 233 23.62 16.52 10.14
CA PRO A 233 23.74 15.48 9.15
C PRO A 233 22.86 14.31 9.60
N LEU A 234 21.80 14.04 8.85
CA LEU A 234 21.21 12.70 8.74
C LEU A 234 22.17 11.74 8.00
N ASP A 235 23.41 12.18 7.73
CA ASP A 235 24.54 11.38 7.30
C ASP A 235 25.17 10.61 8.47
N LEU A 236 24.43 9.73 9.15
CA LEU A 236 25.07 8.78 10.07
C LEU A 236 24.12 7.61 10.36
N ALA A 237 23.86 6.77 9.35
CA ALA A 237 23.57 5.36 9.61
C ALA A 237 24.89 4.69 10.01
N VAL A 238 25.38 5.01 11.21
CA VAL A 238 26.53 4.34 11.78
C VAL A 238 25.98 3.18 12.59
N ILE A 239 26.24 1.98 12.08
CA ILE A 239 26.25 0.76 12.88
C ILE A 239 27.48 0.85 13.79
N THR A 240 27.45 1.80 14.73
CA THR A 240 28.18 1.81 15.99
C THR A 240 27.28 2.52 17.00
N ASP A 241 26.73 1.74 17.92
CA ASP A 241 26.23 2.07 19.25
C ASP A 241 25.35 3.31 19.55
N SER A 242 24.95 4.23 18.65
CA SER A 242 24.21 5.42 19.16
C SER A 242 23.16 6.15 18.33
N PHE A 243 23.04 6.10 16.99
CA PHE A 243 22.02 6.96 16.34
C PHE A 243 21.37 6.33 15.10
N PHE A 244 20.18 5.74 15.30
CA PHE A 244 19.19 5.56 14.25
C PHE A 244 18.11 6.62 14.46
N PHE A 245 17.78 7.39 13.42
CA PHE A 245 16.70 8.38 13.44
C PHE A 245 15.54 7.84 12.59
N PRO A 246 14.65 7.01 13.17
CA PRO A 246 13.51 6.49 12.42
C PRO A 246 12.60 7.65 11.99
N ILE A 247 12.18 7.62 10.72
CA ILE A 247 11.20 8.54 10.16
C ILE A 247 9.91 7.77 9.91
N LEU A 248 8.77 8.33 10.27
CA LEU A 248 7.48 7.75 9.94
C LEU A 248 7.24 7.88 8.42
N ALA A 249 7.42 6.78 7.69
CA ALA A 249 7.21 6.75 6.24
C ALA A 249 5.75 6.40 5.90
N ALA A 250 5.26 5.29 6.44
CA ALA A 250 3.92 4.77 6.19
C ALA A 250 3.23 4.34 7.49
N TYR A 251 1.91 4.46 7.54
CA TYR A 251 1.06 4.09 8.66
C TYR A 251 -0.03 3.13 8.17
N LEU A 252 0.04 1.90 8.64
CA LEU A 252 -0.84 0.80 8.27
C LEU A 252 -1.88 0.58 9.36
N ALA A 253 -3.15 0.85 9.03
CA ALA A 253 -4.28 0.58 9.90
C ALA A 253 -5.54 0.38 9.06
N ASP A 254 -6.60 -0.12 9.68
CA ASP A 254 -7.94 -0.08 9.10
C ASP A 254 -8.48 1.36 9.03
N TYR A 255 -9.49 1.53 8.19
CA TYR A 255 -9.91 2.86 7.74
C TYR A 255 -10.39 3.79 8.88
N PRO A 256 -11.20 3.36 9.86
CA PRO A 256 -11.59 4.23 10.97
C PRO A 256 -10.39 4.74 11.78
N GLU A 257 -9.38 3.91 11.97
CA GLU A 257 -8.14 4.15 12.69
C GLU A 257 -7.23 5.09 11.89
N GLN A 258 -7.12 4.90 10.56
CA GLN A 258 -6.48 5.86 9.66
C GLN A 258 -7.13 7.25 9.78
N CYS A 259 -8.47 7.31 9.77
CA CYS A 259 -9.19 8.57 9.94
C CYS A 259 -8.94 9.19 11.32
N LEU A 260 -8.94 8.39 12.38
CA LEU A 260 -8.65 8.86 13.74
C LEU A 260 -7.24 9.46 13.86
N VAL A 261 -6.25 8.75 13.34
CA VAL A 261 -4.85 9.19 13.34
C VAL A 261 -4.68 10.48 12.54
N CYS A 262 -5.38 10.59 11.41
CA CYS A 262 -5.42 11.81 10.62
C CYS A 262 -6.36 12.88 11.18
N CYS A 263 -6.96 12.70 12.37
CA CYS A 263 -7.86 13.65 13.02
C CYS A 263 -9.12 13.98 12.20
N ASN A 264 -9.59 13.07 11.34
CA ASN A 264 -10.72 13.28 10.44
C ASN A 264 -11.91 12.38 10.80
N LYS A 265 -13.11 12.83 10.46
CA LYS A 265 -14.29 11.97 10.37
C LYS A 265 -14.14 11.02 9.17
N GLU A 266 -14.76 9.86 9.27
CA GLU A 266 -14.70 8.82 8.24
C GLU A 266 -15.28 9.26 6.90
N ASN A 267 -16.07 10.33 6.80
CA ASN A 267 -16.62 10.82 5.53
C ASN A 267 -15.89 12.07 5.01
N ARG A 268 -14.63 12.27 5.41
CA ARG A 268 -13.79 13.39 5.01
C ARG A 268 -12.41 12.91 4.59
N CYS A 269 -11.80 13.66 3.69
CA CYS A 269 -10.42 13.48 3.29
C CYS A 269 -9.55 14.42 4.11
N PRO A 270 -8.39 13.98 4.61
CA PRO A 270 -7.45 14.88 5.24
C PRO A 270 -7.06 16.05 4.32
N THR A 271 -6.90 17.23 4.93
CA THR A 271 -6.39 18.45 4.26
C THR A 271 -4.89 18.60 4.54
N ASP A 272 -4.32 19.81 4.55
CA ASP A 272 -2.91 19.97 4.90
C ASP A 272 -2.68 19.90 6.44
N PRO A 273 -1.52 19.37 6.90
CA PRO A 273 -1.27 19.19 8.35
C PRO A 273 -1.28 20.49 9.15
N ALA A 274 -0.77 21.58 8.57
CA ALA A 274 -0.64 22.86 9.25
C ALA A 274 -2.01 23.49 9.55
N THR A 275 -2.91 23.51 8.56
CA THR A 275 -4.30 23.93 8.75
C THR A 275 -5.00 23.02 9.75
N THR A 276 -4.77 21.70 9.67
CA THR A 276 -5.40 20.76 10.61
C THR A 276 -5.00 21.08 12.05
N LEU A 277 -3.70 21.23 12.34
CA LEU A 277 -3.20 21.60 13.66
C LEU A 277 -3.74 22.95 14.15
N ALA A 278 -3.81 23.95 13.26
CA ALA A 278 -4.35 25.26 13.61
C ALA A 278 -5.84 25.19 13.98
N VAL A 279 -6.63 24.36 13.28
CA VAL A 279 -8.06 24.22 13.53
C VAL A 279 -8.36 23.36 14.75
N LEU A 280 -7.51 22.38 15.07
CA LEU A 280 -7.64 21.57 16.30
C LEU A 280 -7.53 22.40 17.59
N GLN A 281 -6.91 23.59 17.53
CA GLN A 281 -6.85 24.52 18.67
C GLN A 281 -8.22 25.15 19.01
N ASP A 282 -9.18 25.14 18.08
CA ASP A 282 -10.56 25.60 18.31
C ASP A 282 -11.59 24.59 17.79
N PRO A 283 -11.90 23.52 18.58
CA PRO A 283 -12.88 22.49 18.22
C PRO A 283 -14.31 23.01 18.04
N HIS A 284 -14.60 24.25 18.43
CA HIS A 284 -15.93 24.86 18.31
C HIS A 284 -16.07 25.75 17.06
N SER A 285 -14.98 25.93 16.29
CA SER A 285 -15.02 26.73 15.07
C SER A 285 -15.89 26.11 13.97
N GLU A 286 -16.50 26.97 13.14
CA GLU A 286 -17.20 26.52 11.93
C GLU A 286 -16.25 25.78 10.98
N LEU A 287 -14.98 26.17 10.97
CA LEU A 287 -13.94 25.54 10.16
C LEU A 287 -13.68 24.09 10.60
N PHE A 288 -13.63 23.83 11.91
CA PHE A 288 -13.52 22.46 12.46
C PHE A 288 -14.69 21.58 12.00
N ALA A 289 -15.92 22.10 12.09
CA ALA A 289 -17.11 21.39 11.64
C ALA A 289 -17.10 21.15 10.12
N ARG A 290 -16.67 22.14 9.33
CA ARG A 290 -16.60 22.10 7.86
C ARG A 290 -15.58 21.09 7.36
N LEU A 291 -14.36 21.12 7.89
CA LEU A 291 -13.30 20.15 7.61
C LEU A 291 -13.67 18.75 8.14
N GLY A 292 -14.59 18.69 9.11
CA GLY A 292 -15.07 17.47 9.71
C GLY A 292 -13.97 16.75 10.47
N LEU A 293 -13.25 17.50 11.31
CA LEU A 293 -12.20 16.97 12.15
C LEU A 293 -12.79 16.24 13.38
N ARG A 294 -11.93 15.44 14.02
CA ARG A 294 -12.15 14.84 15.34
C ARG A 294 -11.38 15.65 16.37
N ASP A 295 -11.93 15.75 17.58
CA ASP A 295 -11.31 16.46 18.69
C ASP A 295 -10.16 15.62 19.25
N VAL A 296 -8.99 15.78 18.65
CA VAL A 296 -7.73 15.15 19.05
C VAL A 296 -6.76 16.30 19.34
N PRO A 297 -6.69 16.79 20.60
CA PRO A 297 -5.98 18.02 20.92
C PRO A 297 -4.48 17.94 20.61
N ASP A 298 -3.87 16.80 20.93
CA ASP A 298 -2.43 16.57 20.81
C ASP A 298 -2.16 15.35 19.91
N PRO A 299 -2.26 15.48 18.58
CA PRO A 299 -1.95 14.36 17.70
C PRO A 299 -0.46 14.02 17.76
N PHE A 300 -0.13 12.74 17.90
CA PHE A 300 1.25 12.28 18.14
C PHE A 300 2.25 12.69 17.04
N TRP A 301 1.76 12.98 15.84
CA TRP A 301 2.56 13.36 14.68
C TRP A 301 2.84 14.86 14.59
N ALA A 302 2.24 15.70 15.45
CA ALA A 302 2.39 17.16 15.41
C ALA A 302 3.86 17.61 15.42
N ASP A 303 4.68 16.93 16.22
CA ASP A 303 6.10 17.26 16.41
C ASP A 303 7.06 16.31 15.67
N LEU A 304 6.54 15.37 14.87
CA LEU A 304 7.39 14.42 14.15
C LEU A 304 8.10 15.11 12.98
N PRO A 305 9.45 15.05 12.89
CA PRO A 305 10.19 15.68 11.81
C PRO A 305 9.92 14.96 10.48
N TYR A 306 9.93 15.72 9.38
CA TYR A 306 9.78 15.21 8.01
C TYR A 306 8.51 14.36 7.79
N THR A 307 7.51 14.52 8.66
CA THR A 307 6.31 13.67 8.68
C THR A 307 5.10 14.47 8.23
N ASN A 308 4.41 13.95 7.21
CA ASN A 308 3.04 14.33 6.91
C ASN A 308 2.17 13.09 7.05
N ILE A 309 1.42 13.03 8.15
CA ILE A 309 0.60 11.87 8.48
C ILE A 309 -0.39 11.50 7.38
N PHE A 310 -0.88 12.48 6.62
CA PHE A 310 -1.87 12.26 5.56
C PHE A 310 -1.29 11.53 4.36
N ASN A 311 0.01 11.73 4.11
CA ASN A 311 0.73 10.99 3.09
C ASN A 311 1.22 9.64 3.60
N CYS A 312 1.39 9.47 4.91
CA CYS A 312 1.75 8.19 5.49
C CYS A 312 0.62 7.16 5.34
N ILE A 313 -0.62 7.57 5.08
CA ILE A 313 -1.72 6.62 4.86
C ILE A 313 -1.57 6.00 3.47
N VAL A 314 -1.08 4.76 3.45
CA VAL A 314 -0.82 4.01 2.22
C VAL A 314 -2.04 3.18 1.78
N PRO A 315 -2.17 2.85 0.48
CA PRO A 315 -3.29 2.07 -0.03
C PRO A 315 -3.30 0.62 0.48
N ASP A 316 -4.50 0.07 0.69
CA ASP A 316 -4.70 -1.34 1.07
C ASP A 316 -5.55 -2.06 0.01
N LEU A 317 -4.90 -2.91 -0.80
CA LEU A 317 -5.55 -3.64 -1.90
C LEU A 317 -6.70 -4.55 -1.41
N LEU A 318 -6.54 -5.25 -0.28
CA LEU A 318 -7.53 -6.20 0.20
C LEU A 318 -8.74 -5.49 0.80
N HIS A 319 -8.53 -4.61 1.77
CA HIS A 319 -9.64 -4.00 2.52
C HIS A 319 -10.31 -2.86 1.76
N GLN A 320 -9.56 -2.12 0.94
CA GLN A 320 -10.11 -1.00 0.17
C GLN A 320 -10.65 -1.47 -1.17
N LEU A 321 -9.87 -2.15 -2.01
CA LEU A 321 -10.31 -2.53 -3.34
C LEU A 321 -11.15 -3.80 -3.36
N HIS A 322 -10.59 -4.97 -3.02
CA HIS A 322 -11.27 -6.26 -3.16
C HIS A 322 -12.54 -6.36 -2.31
N LYS A 323 -12.39 -6.18 -0.99
CA LYS A 323 -13.51 -6.25 -0.04
C LYS A 323 -14.41 -5.02 -0.13
N GLY A 324 -13.81 -3.84 -0.26
CA GLY A 324 -14.52 -2.57 -0.21
C GLY A 324 -15.20 -2.19 -1.53
N VAL A 325 -14.42 -1.79 -2.51
CA VAL A 325 -14.91 -1.28 -3.79
C VAL A 325 -15.58 -2.39 -4.61
N PHE A 326 -14.93 -3.54 -4.77
CA PHE A 326 -15.44 -4.62 -5.59
C PHE A 326 -16.61 -5.35 -4.91
N MET A 327 -16.36 -6.01 -3.78
CA MET A 327 -17.38 -6.84 -3.14
C MET A 327 -18.53 -6.04 -2.51
N THR A 328 -18.22 -5.10 -1.60
CA THR A 328 -19.26 -4.39 -0.81
C THR A 328 -20.10 -3.47 -1.69
N HIS A 329 -19.55 -2.97 -2.79
CA HIS A 329 -20.13 -1.92 -3.59
C HIS A 329 -20.48 -2.38 -5.00
N LEU A 330 -19.48 -2.62 -5.85
CA LEU A 330 -19.73 -2.93 -7.26
C LEU A 330 -20.62 -4.18 -7.44
N VAL A 331 -20.28 -5.29 -6.77
CA VAL A 331 -21.07 -6.54 -6.85
C VAL A 331 -22.49 -6.32 -6.34
N SER A 332 -22.65 -5.56 -5.25
CA SER A 332 -23.97 -5.22 -4.71
C SER A 332 -24.82 -4.45 -5.73
N TRP A 333 -24.26 -3.44 -6.40
CA TRP A 333 -25.03 -2.64 -7.38
C TRP A 333 -25.36 -3.44 -8.62
N VAL A 334 -24.39 -4.19 -9.14
CA VAL A 334 -24.56 -5.00 -10.36
C VAL A 334 -25.49 -6.19 -10.14
N SER A 335 -25.51 -6.78 -8.95
CA SER A 335 -26.42 -7.90 -8.63
C SER A 335 -27.83 -7.45 -8.26
N HIS A 336 -28.06 -6.17 -7.96
CA HIS A 336 -29.36 -5.68 -7.52
C HIS A 336 -30.45 -5.93 -8.58
N GLY A 337 -31.48 -6.67 -8.20
CA GLY A 337 -32.59 -7.08 -9.08
C GLY A 337 -32.27 -8.27 -9.99
N ASN A 338 -31.02 -8.75 -10.01
CA ASN A 338 -30.52 -9.79 -10.90
C ASN A 338 -29.74 -10.90 -10.17
N GLN A 339 -29.89 -11.04 -8.86
CA GLN A 339 -29.08 -11.95 -8.04
C GLN A 339 -29.18 -13.41 -8.52
N ALA A 340 -30.40 -13.89 -8.79
CA ALA A 340 -30.62 -15.26 -9.24
C ALA A 340 -29.97 -15.56 -10.60
N GLU A 341 -30.01 -14.59 -11.52
CA GLU A 341 -29.37 -14.73 -12.83
C GLU A 341 -27.85 -14.68 -12.71
N LEU A 342 -27.30 -13.78 -11.88
CA LEU A 342 -25.86 -13.71 -11.63
C LEU A 342 -25.34 -15.01 -11.00
N ASP A 343 -26.05 -15.57 -10.02
CA ASP A 343 -25.73 -16.88 -9.41
C ASP A 343 -25.76 -18.01 -10.45
N ALA A 344 -26.76 -18.02 -11.34
CA ALA A 344 -26.85 -19.00 -12.42
C ALA A 344 -25.67 -18.88 -13.40
N ARG A 345 -25.20 -17.66 -13.69
CA ARG A 345 -24.03 -17.43 -14.54
C ARG A 345 -22.75 -17.92 -13.88
N PHE A 346 -22.56 -17.65 -12.59
CA PHE A 346 -21.44 -18.17 -11.82
C PHE A 346 -21.40 -19.70 -11.76
N ALA A 347 -22.56 -20.34 -11.58
CA ALA A 347 -22.68 -21.80 -11.55
C ALA A 347 -22.37 -22.48 -12.89
N ARG A 348 -22.46 -21.75 -14.02
CA ARG A 348 -22.22 -22.25 -15.38
C ARG A 348 -20.78 -22.10 -15.86
N ILE A 349 -19.91 -21.46 -15.07
CA ILE A 349 -18.49 -21.31 -15.43
C ILE A 349 -17.86 -22.69 -15.54
N PRO A 350 -17.25 -23.04 -16.69
CA PRO A 350 -16.60 -24.33 -16.86
C PRO A 350 -15.41 -24.44 -15.90
N PRO A 351 -15.16 -25.62 -15.30
CA PRO A 351 -13.98 -25.84 -14.49
C PRO A 351 -12.70 -25.57 -15.29
N TYR A 352 -11.77 -24.82 -14.70
CA TYR A 352 -10.45 -24.53 -15.25
C TYR A 352 -9.41 -24.63 -14.14
N THR A 353 -8.18 -25.02 -14.48
CA THR A 353 -7.08 -25.16 -13.52
C THR A 353 -6.85 -23.83 -12.78
N ASN A 354 -6.71 -23.87 -11.45
CA ASN A 354 -6.50 -22.70 -10.59
C ASN A 354 -7.64 -21.65 -10.58
N LEU A 355 -8.80 -21.97 -11.17
CA LEU A 355 -10.02 -21.16 -11.10
C LEU A 355 -11.04 -21.81 -10.15
N ARG A 356 -11.49 -21.05 -9.15
CA ARG A 356 -12.54 -21.53 -8.24
C ARG A 356 -13.91 -21.47 -8.91
N VAL A 357 -14.63 -22.60 -8.89
CA VAL A 357 -16.00 -22.69 -9.41
C VAL A 357 -17.02 -22.49 -8.30
N PHE A 358 -17.89 -21.49 -8.47
CA PHE A 358 -18.98 -21.17 -7.55
C PHE A 358 -20.26 -21.96 -7.92
N LYS A 359 -20.25 -23.27 -7.63
CA LYS A 359 -21.32 -24.21 -8.06
C LYS A 359 -22.74 -23.82 -7.64
N ASN A 360 -22.88 -23.15 -6.50
CA ASN A 360 -24.17 -22.71 -5.95
C ASN A 360 -24.37 -21.18 -6.08
N GLY A 361 -23.66 -20.54 -7.02
CA GLY A 361 -23.58 -19.09 -7.10
C GLY A 361 -22.77 -18.47 -5.96
N ILE A 362 -22.88 -17.16 -5.82
CA ILE A 362 -22.15 -16.33 -4.84
C ILE A 362 -23.04 -15.92 -3.66
N SER A 363 -24.36 -15.87 -3.83
CA SER A 363 -25.29 -15.42 -2.76
C SER A 363 -25.33 -16.32 -1.54
N THR A 364 -24.88 -17.58 -1.65
CA THR A 364 -24.84 -18.54 -0.52
C THR A 364 -23.63 -18.36 0.39
N ILE A 365 -22.65 -17.57 -0.03
CA ILE A 365 -21.40 -17.35 0.71
C ILE A 365 -21.59 -16.18 1.66
N SER A 366 -21.67 -16.48 2.96
CA SER A 366 -21.81 -15.48 4.02
C SER A 366 -20.47 -14.95 4.53
N GLN A 367 -19.41 -15.75 4.44
CA GLN A 367 -18.06 -15.39 4.86
C GLN A 367 -17.12 -15.53 3.67
N TRP A 368 -16.50 -14.41 3.30
CA TRP A 368 -15.63 -14.32 2.15
C TRP A 368 -14.17 -14.20 2.60
N THR A 369 -13.29 -14.85 1.86
CA THR A 369 -11.84 -14.80 2.00
C THR A 369 -11.20 -13.96 0.88
N GLY A 370 -9.99 -13.45 1.10
CA GLY A 370 -9.25 -12.68 0.09
C GLY A 370 -9.08 -13.43 -1.24
N ASN A 371 -8.80 -14.74 -1.17
CA ASN A 371 -8.70 -15.58 -2.37
C ASN A 371 -10.05 -15.71 -3.09
N GLU A 372 -11.17 -15.82 -2.38
CA GLU A 372 -12.50 -15.89 -3.03
C GLU A 372 -12.85 -14.60 -3.78
N TYR A 373 -12.48 -13.43 -3.24
CA TYR A 373 -12.65 -12.16 -3.97
C TYR A 373 -11.86 -12.18 -5.28
N ARG A 374 -10.56 -12.48 -5.23
CA ARG A 374 -9.70 -12.54 -6.42
C ARG A 374 -10.20 -13.54 -7.47
N GLN A 375 -10.69 -14.70 -7.04
CA GLN A 375 -11.25 -15.70 -7.95
C GLN A 375 -12.54 -15.22 -8.62
N MET A 376 -13.35 -14.43 -7.93
CA MET A 376 -14.54 -13.81 -8.50
C MET A 376 -14.19 -12.73 -9.52
N GLU A 377 -13.21 -11.87 -9.23
CA GLU A 377 -12.73 -10.78 -10.09
C GLU A 377 -12.23 -11.28 -11.46
N LYS A 378 -11.63 -12.47 -11.52
CA LYS A 378 -11.14 -13.10 -12.77
C LYS A 378 -12.22 -13.31 -13.82
N VAL A 379 -13.47 -13.54 -13.39
CA VAL A 379 -14.58 -13.92 -14.28
C VAL A 379 -15.68 -12.86 -14.34
N PHE A 380 -15.72 -11.94 -13.37
CA PHE A 380 -16.86 -11.04 -13.14
C PHE A 380 -17.31 -10.28 -14.38
N VAL A 381 -16.40 -9.60 -15.10
CA VAL A 381 -16.75 -8.83 -16.32
C VAL A 381 -17.40 -9.72 -17.37
N GLY A 382 -16.94 -10.95 -17.54
CA GLY A 382 -17.49 -11.89 -18.52
C GLY A 382 -18.92 -12.33 -18.22
N LEU A 383 -19.38 -12.16 -16.98
CA LEU A 383 -20.74 -12.52 -16.54
C LEU A 383 -21.74 -11.38 -16.70
N LEU A 384 -21.29 -10.15 -16.97
CA LEU A 384 -22.15 -8.96 -17.01
C LEU A 384 -22.88 -8.68 -18.34
N PRO A 385 -22.42 -9.13 -19.53
CA PRO A 385 -23.12 -8.86 -20.79
C PRO A 385 -24.58 -9.29 -20.75
N GLY A 386 -25.51 -8.37 -21.02
CA GLY A 386 -26.95 -8.64 -20.97
C GLY A 386 -27.52 -8.95 -19.58
N LEU A 387 -26.81 -8.60 -18.50
CA LEU A 387 -27.35 -8.60 -17.14
C LEU A 387 -28.16 -7.31 -16.87
N HIS A 388 -27.69 -6.20 -17.41
CA HIS A 388 -28.37 -4.91 -17.45
C HIS A 388 -28.45 -4.44 -18.90
N ASP A 389 -29.53 -3.74 -19.26
CA ASP A 389 -29.75 -3.22 -20.62
C ASP A 389 -28.75 -2.09 -20.97
N ASP A 390 -28.32 -1.33 -19.98
CA ASP A 390 -27.39 -0.21 -20.17
C ASP A 390 -25.93 -0.69 -20.19
N PRO A 391 -25.21 -0.55 -21.32
CA PRO A 391 -23.82 -0.99 -21.44
C PRO A 391 -22.86 -0.22 -20.53
N ARG A 392 -23.23 0.97 -20.01
CA ARG A 392 -22.43 1.75 -19.07
C ARG A 392 -22.19 1.00 -17.75
N VAL A 393 -23.09 0.08 -17.36
CA VAL A 393 -22.90 -0.78 -16.17
C VAL A 393 -21.67 -1.68 -16.36
N VAL A 394 -21.56 -2.34 -17.51
CA VAL A 394 -20.42 -3.19 -17.85
C VAL A 394 -19.14 -2.36 -17.98
N ALA A 395 -19.23 -1.19 -18.61
CA ALA A 395 -18.09 -0.27 -18.74
C ALA A 395 -17.56 0.21 -17.37
N ALA A 396 -18.45 0.60 -16.44
CA ALA A 396 -18.06 1.02 -15.10
C ALA A 396 -17.47 -0.15 -14.28
N ALA A 397 -18.06 -1.34 -14.37
CA ALA A 397 -17.55 -2.53 -13.69
C ALA A 397 -16.17 -2.94 -14.22
N ARG A 398 -15.98 -2.91 -15.55
CA ARG A 398 -14.69 -3.16 -16.18
C ARG A 398 -13.65 -2.12 -15.75
N ALA A 399 -14.02 -0.84 -15.71
CA ALA A 399 -13.11 0.22 -15.30
C ALA A 399 -12.60 0.04 -13.87
N ILE A 400 -13.46 -0.37 -12.93
CA ILE A 400 -13.02 -0.75 -11.58
C ILE A 400 -12.07 -1.94 -11.63
N LEU A 401 -12.40 -3.01 -12.36
CA LEU A 401 -11.53 -4.19 -12.40
C LEU A 401 -10.19 -3.91 -13.07
N ASP A 402 -10.16 -3.14 -14.17
CA ASP A 402 -8.92 -2.65 -14.79
C ASP A 402 -8.08 -1.90 -13.74
N PHE A 403 -8.69 -1.02 -12.95
CA PHE A 403 -7.99 -0.30 -11.88
C PHE A 403 -7.44 -1.25 -10.81
N ILE A 404 -8.22 -2.23 -10.36
CA ILE A 404 -7.78 -3.22 -9.36
C ILE A 404 -6.59 -4.01 -9.88
N TYR A 405 -6.64 -4.51 -11.12
CA TYR A 405 -5.54 -5.26 -11.71
C TYR A 405 -4.28 -4.40 -11.91
N LEU A 406 -4.44 -3.16 -12.37
CA LEU A 406 -3.31 -2.24 -12.54
C LEU A 406 -2.67 -1.90 -11.18
N ALA A 407 -3.46 -1.65 -10.13
CA ALA A 407 -2.95 -1.39 -8.79
C ALA A 407 -2.19 -2.58 -8.16
N HIS A 408 -2.37 -3.79 -8.69
CA HIS A 408 -1.65 -5.01 -8.27
C HIS A 408 -0.33 -5.23 -9.01
N TYR A 409 0.02 -4.40 -9.97
CA TYR A 409 1.25 -4.63 -10.72
C TYR A 409 2.45 -4.54 -9.77
N PRO A 410 3.38 -5.52 -9.85
CA PRO A 410 4.59 -5.53 -9.02
C PRO A 410 5.65 -4.54 -9.53
N SER A 411 5.32 -3.77 -10.58
CA SER A 411 6.12 -2.67 -11.08
C SER A 411 5.26 -1.71 -11.89
N HIS A 412 5.60 -0.43 -11.84
CA HIS A 412 4.90 0.63 -12.52
C HIS A 412 5.85 1.49 -13.36
N THR A 413 5.46 1.76 -14.60
CA THR A 413 6.03 2.81 -15.45
C THR A 413 5.04 3.96 -15.63
N ALA A 414 5.49 5.09 -16.17
CA ALA A 414 4.61 6.21 -16.52
C ALA A 414 3.40 5.77 -17.37
N ALA A 415 3.60 4.84 -18.31
CA ALA A 415 2.53 4.27 -19.12
C ALA A 415 1.49 3.51 -18.27
N THR A 416 1.92 2.65 -17.35
CA THR A 416 0.98 1.90 -16.48
C THR A 416 0.26 2.81 -15.49
N LEU A 417 0.92 3.87 -15.00
CA LEU A 417 0.30 4.89 -14.15
C LEU A 417 -0.76 5.69 -14.91
N SER A 418 -0.48 6.03 -16.17
CA SER A 418 -1.49 6.63 -17.06
C SER A 418 -2.68 5.71 -17.25
N GLN A 419 -2.46 4.40 -17.46
CA GLN A 419 -3.55 3.43 -17.58
C GLN A 419 -4.37 3.31 -16.29
N LEU A 420 -3.73 3.37 -15.12
CA LEU A 420 -4.40 3.34 -13.82
C LEU A 420 -5.31 4.56 -13.66
N GLN A 421 -4.81 5.75 -13.98
CA GLN A 421 -5.59 6.98 -13.96
C GLN A 421 -6.72 6.95 -14.99
N ASP A 422 -6.47 6.43 -16.19
CA ASP A 422 -7.49 6.28 -17.23
C ASP A 422 -8.60 5.32 -16.82
N ALA A 423 -8.28 4.22 -16.13
CA ALA A 423 -9.26 3.30 -15.57
C ALA A 423 -10.17 4.02 -14.55
N LEU A 424 -9.59 4.83 -13.66
CA LEU A 424 -10.36 5.64 -12.71
C LEU A 424 -11.25 6.67 -13.41
N ASN A 425 -10.73 7.35 -14.44
CA ASN A 425 -11.47 8.31 -15.24
C ASN A 425 -12.64 7.63 -15.98
N ARG A 426 -12.43 6.45 -16.57
CA ARG A 426 -13.49 5.64 -17.20
C ARG A 426 -14.59 5.29 -16.21
N PHE A 427 -14.23 4.91 -14.97
CA PHE A 427 -15.22 4.67 -13.94
C PHE A 427 -16.04 5.93 -13.63
N HIS A 428 -15.38 7.07 -13.40
CA HIS A 428 -16.06 8.33 -13.12
C HIS A 428 -16.98 8.80 -14.26
N ASN A 429 -16.61 8.55 -15.52
CA ASN A 429 -17.44 8.88 -16.69
C ASN A 429 -18.71 8.01 -16.80
N HIS A 430 -18.70 6.79 -16.26
CA HIS A 430 -19.81 5.86 -16.37
C HIS A 430 -20.60 5.65 -15.08
N ARG A 431 -20.06 6.02 -13.91
CA ARG A 431 -20.67 5.73 -12.60
C ARG A 431 -22.10 6.24 -12.44
N GLN A 432 -22.47 7.32 -13.11
CA GLN A 432 -23.80 7.92 -12.97
C GLN A 432 -24.94 6.95 -13.36
N VAL A 433 -24.64 5.95 -14.20
CA VAL A 433 -25.59 4.89 -14.55
C VAL A 433 -26.18 4.17 -13.32
N PHE A 434 -25.39 3.97 -12.25
CA PHE A 434 -25.90 3.30 -11.05
C PHE A 434 -26.91 4.16 -10.29
N VAL A 435 -26.84 5.49 -10.42
CA VAL A 435 -27.83 6.41 -9.85
C VAL A 435 -29.07 6.51 -10.74
N GLU A 436 -28.87 6.63 -12.05
CA GLU A 436 -29.95 6.71 -13.04
C GLU A 436 -30.84 5.46 -13.02
N LEU A 437 -30.25 4.27 -12.81
CA LEU A 437 -30.98 3.00 -12.68
C LEU A 437 -31.54 2.75 -11.27
N GLY A 438 -31.36 3.68 -10.32
CA GLY A 438 -31.81 3.52 -8.95
C GLY A 438 -31.07 2.44 -8.14
N LEU A 439 -29.95 1.93 -8.65
CA LEU A 439 -29.12 0.92 -7.98
C LEU A 439 -28.33 1.53 -6.81
N ARG A 440 -28.16 2.86 -6.80
CA ARG A 440 -27.47 3.64 -5.77
C ARG A 440 -28.00 5.07 -5.69
N GLN A 441 -27.89 5.73 -4.54
CA GLN A 441 -28.31 7.13 -4.37
C GLN A 441 -27.20 8.15 -4.59
N HIS A 442 -25.99 7.92 -4.06
CA HIS A 442 -24.85 8.85 -4.16
C HIS A 442 -23.50 8.12 -4.12
N PHE A 443 -22.43 8.78 -4.58
CA PHE A 443 -21.05 8.26 -4.57
C PHE A 443 -20.20 8.74 -3.40
N ASN A 444 -20.79 9.32 -2.36
CA ASN A 444 -20.10 9.56 -1.09
C ASN A 444 -19.74 8.21 -0.41
N VAL A 445 -18.69 7.58 -0.92
CA VAL A 445 -18.13 6.30 -0.50
C VAL A 445 -16.64 6.49 -0.35
N GLN A 446 -16.18 6.34 0.88
CA GLN A 446 -14.80 6.54 1.28
C GLN A 446 -13.82 5.76 0.44
N LYS A 447 -14.05 4.46 0.31
CA LYS A 447 -13.14 3.54 -0.40
C LYS A 447 -13.07 3.83 -1.90
N LEU A 448 -14.14 4.37 -2.50
CA LEU A 448 -14.11 4.83 -3.89
C LEU A 448 -13.36 6.16 -4.04
N HIS A 449 -13.56 7.10 -3.11
CA HIS A 449 -12.79 8.34 -3.10
C HIS A 449 -11.29 8.04 -2.95
N TRP A 450 -10.94 7.07 -2.11
CA TRP A 450 -9.56 6.67 -1.87
C TRP A 450 -8.82 6.18 -3.12
N MET A 451 -9.54 5.65 -4.13
CA MET A 451 -8.94 5.29 -5.42
C MET A 451 -8.21 6.46 -6.09
N GLN A 452 -8.59 7.71 -5.80
CA GLN A 452 -7.93 8.91 -6.32
C GLN A 452 -6.52 9.11 -5.76
N HIS A 453 -6.21 8.53 -4.59
CA HIS A 453 -4.92 8.67 -3.91
C HIS A 453 -3.92 7.55 -4.24
N TYR A 454 -4.35 6.50 -4.97
CA TYR A 454 -3.46 5.39 -5.34
C TYR A 454 -2.32 5.84 -6.25
N LEU A 455 -2.61 6.67 -7.26
CA LEU A 455 -1.59 7.16 -8.20
C LEU A 455 -0.47 7.90 -7.45
N THR A 456 -0.84 8.85 -6.60
CA THR A 456 0.12 9.62 -5.80
C THR A 456 0.85 8.75 -4.81
N SER A 457 0.17 7.79 -4.19
CA SER A 457 0.80 6.84 -3.26
C SER A 457 1.81 5.95 -3.97
N ILE A 458 1.51 5.47 -5.17
CA ILE A 458 2.42 4.61 -5.94
C ILE A 458 3.68 5.38 -6.35
N ILE A 459 3.50 6.64 -6.77
CA ILE A 459 4.62 7.52 -7.10
C ILE A 459 5.53 7.75 -5.88
N ASP A 460 4.94 7.93 -4.71
CA ASP A 460 5.70 8.24 -3.49
C ASP A 460 6.32 7.00 -2.87
N PHE A 461 5.62 5.88 -2.82
CA PHE A 461 6.01 4.72 -2.01
C PHE A 461 6.32 3.44 -2.80
N GLY A 462 6.07 3.41 -4.10
CA GLY A 462 6.25 2.21 -4.93
C GLY A 462 4.97 1.39 -5.02
N THR A 463 5.09 0.10 -5.29
CA THR A 463 3.93 -0.77 -5.53
C THR A 463 3.13 -1.02 -4.24
N CYS A 464 1.84 -1.33 -4.39
CA CYS A 464 0.93 -1.41 -3.24
C CYS A 464 1.07 -2.71 -2.43
N ASP A 465 1.78 -3.71 -2.92
CA ASP A 465 1.99 -5.01 -2.28
C ASP A 465 2.91 -4.93 -1.04
N GLY A 466 3.90 -4.04 -1.05
CA GLY A 466 4.78 -3.78 0.10
C GLY A 466 4.05 -3.25 1.35
N PHE A 467 2.84 -2.73 1.18
CA PHE A 467 2.01 -2.15 2.25
C PHE A 467 0.75 -2.97 2.55
N SER A 468 0.64 -4.18 2.01
CA SER A 468 -0.55 -5.00 2.18
C SER A 468 -0.71 -5.50 3.62
N THR A 469 -1.91 -5.32 4.19
CA THR A 469 -2.27 -5.84 5.51
C THR A 469 -2.34 -7.38 5.54
N GLU A 470 -2.35 -8.06 4.39
CA GLU A 470 -2.34 -9.52 4.28
C GLU A 470 -1.16 -10.17 5.04
N ILE A 471 0.02 -9.53 5.00
CA ILE A 471 1.21 -10.02 5.71
C ILE A 471 0.98 -9.99 7.22
N SER A 472 0.45 -8.87 7.73
CA SER A 472 0.17 -8.69 9.16
C SER A 472 -0.94 -9.63 9.66
N GLU A 473 -1.98 -9.87 8.85
CA GLU A 473 -3.05 -10.81 9.19
C GLU A 473 -2.52 -12.24 9.27
N ARG A 474 -1.60 -12.62 8.38
CA ARG A 474 -0.94 -13.92 8.44
C ARG A 474 -0.11 -14.07 9.72
N LEU A 475 0.66 -13.04 10.07
CA LEU A 475 1.44 -13.01 11.31
C LEU A 475 0.53 -13.07 12.55
N HIS A 476 -0.69 -12.54 12.50
CA HIS A 476 -1.64 -12.66 13.62
C HIS A 476 -2.01 -14.13 13.92
N ILE A 477 -2.06 -15.00 12.91
CA ILE A 477 -2.27 -16.44 13.10
C ILE A 477 -1.08 -17.07 13.84
N ASP A 478 0.12 -16.77 13.38
CA ASP A 478 1.35 -17.43 13.85
C ASP A 478 1.82 -16.86 15.19
N CYS A 479 1.77 -15.54 15.36
CA CYS A 479 2.29 -14.84 16.53
C CYS A 479 1.27 -14.66 17.66
N VAL A 480 -0.03 -14.57 17.36
CA VAL A 480 -1.07 -14.31 18.37
C VAL A 480 -1.92 -15.55 18.63
N LYS A 481 -2.63 -16.07 17.60
CA LYS A 481 -3.56 -17.19 17.80
C LYS A 481 -2.82 -18.47 18.25
N SER A 482 -1.69 -18.78 17.65
CA SER A 482 -0.90 -19.97 18.00
C SER A 482 -0.26 -19.83 19.39
N ALA A 483 0.30 -18.66 19.71
CA ALA A 483 0.84 -18.37 21.04
C ALA A 483 -0.26 -18.47 22.12
N TYR A 484 -1.45 -17.93 21.87
CA TYR A 484 -2.58 -18.00 22.78
C TYR A 484 -3.05 -19.45 23.00
N ARG A 485 -3.13 -20.25 21.94
CA ARG A 485 -3.46 -21.69 22.04
C ARG A 485 -2.44 -22.49 22.83
N ALA A 486 -1.16 -22.12 22.76
CA ALA A 486 -0.09 -22.74 23.54
C ALA A 486 -0.07 -22.32 25.02
N SER A 487 -0.75 -21.22 25.38
CA SER A 487 -0.86 -20.73 26.76
C SER A 487 -1.88 -21.52 27.58
N ASN A 488 -1.81 -21.39 28.90
CA ASN A 488 -2.84 -21.91 29.80
C ASN A 488 -4.07 -20.98 29.94
N ARG A 489 -4.14 -19.90 29.13
CA ARG A 489 -5.19 -18.87 29.11
C ARG A 489 -5.37 -18.06 30.40
N LYS A 490 -4.43 -18.15 31.35
CA LYS A 490 -4.36 -17.30 32.55
C LYS A 490 -3.16 -16.37 32.40
N GLU A 491 -3.32 -15.07 32.60
CA GLU A 491 -2.23 -14.09 32.39
C GLU A 491 -1.48 -14.34 31.07
N TYR A 492 -2.24 -14.56 30.00
CA TYR A 492 -1.76 -15.20 28.78
C TYR A 492 -0.73 -14.35 28.02
N VAL A 493 -0.73 -13.03 28.20
CA VAL A 493 0.18 -12.11 27.49
C VAL A 493 1.64 -12.45 27.80
N LYS A 494 2.02 -12.59 29.07
CA LYS A 494 3.39 -12.96 29.48
C LYS A 494 3.81 -14.32 28.89
N GLN A 495 2.88 -15.28 28.85
CA GLN A 495 3.14 -16.60 28.28
C GLN A 495 3.31 -16.55 26.76
N MET A 496 2.51 -15.74 26.07
CA MET A 496 2.62 -15.52 24.63
C MET A 496 3.96 -14.88 24.27
N LEU A 497 4.39 -13.87 25.03
CA LEU A 497 5.69 -13.21 24.83
C LEU A 497 6.85 -14.17 25.05
N ALA A 498 6.83 -14.95 26.14
CA ALA A 498 7.85 -15.98 26.37
C ALA A 498 7.87 -17.04 25.25
N TRP A 499 6.70 -17.43 24.74
CA TRP A 499 6.59 -18.35 23.63
C TRP A 499 7.18 -17.78 22.33
N LEU A 500 6.92 -16.49 22.04
CA LEU A 500 7.48 -15.78 20.89
C LEU A 500 9.00 -15.64 21.00
N SER A 501 9.51 -15.17 22.15
CA SER A 501 10.95 -15.00 22.40
C SER A 501 11.71 -16.32 22.25
N ARG A 502 11.15 -17.44 22.71
CA ARG A 502 11.77 -18.77 22.52
C ARG A 502 11.82 -19.19 21.06
N ARG A 503 10.77 -18.93 20.27
CA ARG A 503 10.76 -19.20 18.82
C ARG A 503 11.80 -18.37 18.08
N GLU A 504 11.91 -17.08 18.41
CA GLU A 504 12.92 -16.19 17.84
C GLU A 504 14.33 -16.65 18.19
N LYS A 505 14.60 -16.99 19.45
CA LYS A 505 15.88 -17.54 19.92
C LYS A 505 16.26 -18.82 19.17
N MET A 506 15.31 -19.75 19.00
CA MET A 506 15.55 -20.99 18.25
C MET A 506 15.80 -20.72 16.76
N ARG A 507 15.03 -19.82 16.14
CA ARG A 507 15.25 -19.39 14.75
C ARG A 507 16.63 -18.75 14.59
N TRP A 508 17.00 -17.85 15.49
CA TRP A 508 18.29 -17.18 15.50
C TRP A 508 19.44 -18.19 15.58
N LEU A 509 19.36 -19.16 16.50
CA LEU A 509 20.38 -20.22 16.64
C LEU A 509 20.47 -21.09 15.39
N LYS A 510 19.34 -21.44 14.78
CA LYS A 510 19.29 -22.19 13.51
C LYS A 510 20.05 -21.46 12.39
N LEU A 511 19.78 -20.16 12.24
CA LEU A 511 20.45 -19.32 11.25
C LEU A 511 21.95 -19.24 11.53
N TYR A 512 22.33 -18.99 12.79
CA TYR A 512 23.72 -18.97 13.22
C TYR A 512 24.46 -20.28 12.88
N MET A 513 23.85 -21.44 13.16
CA MET A 513 24.45 -22.73 12.84
C MET A 513 24.72 -22.85 11.33
N SER A 514 23.72 -22.57 10.50
CA SER A 514 23.86 -22.64 9.04
C SER A 514 24.91 -21.67 8.49
N TRP A 515 24.95 -20.45 9.00
CA TRP A 515 25.94 -19.43 8.65
C TRP A 515 27.36 -19.85 9.09
N SER A 516 27.50 -20.41 10.29
CA SER A 516 28.80 -20.87 10.83
C SER A 516 29.38 -22.05 10.07
N GLU A 517 28.53 -22.95 9.58
CA GLU A 517 28.92 -24.08 8.72
C GLU A 517 29.48 -23.55 7.39
N LYS A 518 28.74 -22.65 6.71
CA LYS A 518 29.19 -22.01 5.46
C LYS A 518 30.55 -21.31 5.64
N ARG A 519 30.70 -20.52 6.70
CA ARG A 519 31.95 -19.80 6.99
C ARG A 519 33.13 -20.75 7.22
N SER A 520 32.92 -21.83 7.96
CA SER A 520 33.96 -22.84 8.22
C SER A 520 34.40 -23.55 6.93
N HIS A 521 33.46 -23.83 6.02
CA HIS A 521 33.77 -24.34 4.69
C HIS A 521 34.62 -23.36 3.86
N MET A 522 34.27 -22.07 3.84
CA MET A 522 35.04 -21.04 3.12
C MET A 522 36.47 -20.89 3.67
N GLN A 523 36.65 -20.94 5.00
CA GLN A 523 37.98 -20.90 5.62
C GLN A 523 38.83 -22.13 5.28
N SER A 524 38.22 -23.31 5.17
CA SER A 524 38.90 -24.55 4.78
C SER A 524 39.31 -24.59 3.30
N ALA A 525 38.63 -23.82 2.44
CA ALA A 525 38.87 -23.77 1.00
C ALA A 525 39.99 -22.79 0.58
N GLY A 526 40.68 -22.13 1.53
CA GLY A 526 41.81 -21.25 1.23
C GLY A 526 41.44 -19.92 0.56
N ALA A 527 40.19 -19.46 0.70
CA ALA A 527 39.75 -18.16 0.21
C ALA A 527 40.51 -17.01 0.90
N SER A 528 40.96 -16.01 0.14
CA SER A 528 41.69 -14.87 0.71
C SER A 528 40.78 -14.03 1.60
N SER A 529 41.34 -13.24 2.52
CA SER A 529 40.57 -12.37 3.44
C SER A 529 39.63 -11.40 2.71
N ARG A 530 39.86 -11.11 1.43
CA ARG A 530 38.97 -10.29 0.58
C ARG A 530 37.85 -11.11 -0.07
N ASP A 531 38.10 -12.37 -0.38
CA ASP A 531 37.07 -13.29 -0.90
C ASP A 531 36.09 -13.74 0.19
N LEU A 532 36.51 -13.72 1.47
CA LEU A 532 35.66 -13.95 2.64
C LEU A 532 34.65 -12.82 2.90
N GLN A 533 34.89 -11.61 2.37
CA GLN A 533 33.99 -10.45 2.46
C GLN A 533 33.24 -10.17 1.14
N ALA A 534 33.80 -10.52 -0.03
CA ALA A 534 33.18 -10.27 -1.34
C ALA A 534 32.53 -11.51 -2.00
N GLY A 535 32.72 -12.70 -1.43
CA GLY A 535 32.33 -13.99 -2.01
C GLY A 535 30.97 -14.50 -1.56
N THR A 536 29.93 -13.68 -1.60
CA THR A 536 28.53 -14.16 -1.55
C THR A 536 27.75 -13.54 -2.70
N VAL A 537 28.15 -13.82 -3.95
CA VAL A 537 27.40 -13.36 -5.12
C VAL A 537 27.27 -14.48 -6.15
N ARG A 538 26.00 -14.73 -6.53
CA ARG A 538 25.50 -15.43 -7.73
C ARG A 538 25.67 -16.96 -7.78
N GLN A 539 24.98 -17.68 -6.89
CA GLN A 539 24.31 -18.93 -7.29
C GLN A 539 23.22 -19.37 -6.31
N ALA A 540 22.06 -18.73 -6.37
CA ALA A 540 20.78 -19.37 -6.09
C ALA A 540 19.71 -18.57 -6.84
N LEU A 541 19.16 -19.23 -7.86
CA LEU A 541 18.06 -18.81 -8.70
C LEU A 541 17.02 -17.92 -8.01
N HIS A 542 16.59 -16.90 -8.76
CA HIS A 542 15.21 -16.44 -8.77
C HIS A 542 14.25 -17.62 -8.61
N LYS A 543 13.76 -17.81 -7.39
CA LYS A 543 12.37 -18.26 -7.24
C LYS A 543 11.56 -17.00 -7.32
N THR A 544 11.00 -16.76 -8.51
CA THR A 544 9.67 -16.18 -8.58
C THR A 544 8.79 -16.88 -7.54
N PRO A 545 7.85 -16.17 -6.87
CA PRO A 545 6.81 -16.84 -6.12
C PRO A 545 5.92 -17.57 -7.14
N HIS A 546 6.37 -18.74 -7.58
CA HIS A 546 5.51 -19.73 -8.18
C HIS A 546 4.52 -20.11 -7.10
N GLU A 547 3.24 -19.86 -7.37
CA GLU A 547 2.18 -20.77 -7.00
C GLU A 547 2.74 -22.20 -7.16
N ASP A 548 2.86 -22.97 -6.07
CA ASP A 548 2.61 -24.41 -6.09
C ASP A 548 2.77 -25.08 -4.72
N SER A 549 1.91 -26.09 -4.54
CA SER A 549 1.94 -27.18 -3.57
C SER A 549 1.59 -26.87 -2.11
N GLU A 550 0.34 -27.16 -1.79
CA GLU A 550 -0.06 -27.61 -0.46
C GLU A 550 0.88 -28.73 0.04
N PRO A 551 1.22 -28.78 1.34
CA PRO A 551 1.76 -30.00 1.91
C PRO A 551 0.68 -31.08 1.82
N GLU A 552 1.07 -32.26 1.32
CA GLU A 552 0.24 -33.46 1.31
C GLU A 552 -0.52 -33.61 2.63
N ASP A 553 -1.83 -33.79 2.48
CA ASP A 553 -2.77 -34.26 3.49
C ASP A 553 -2.24 -35.57 4.10
N THR A 554 -1.40 -35.44 5.13
CA THR A 554 -1.12 -36.54 6.05
C THR A 554 -2.36 -36.67 6.92
N GLY A 555 -3.32 -37.44 6.39
CA GLY A 555 -4.62 -37.66 6.97
C GLY A 555 -4.58 -37.92 8.47
N ILE A 556 -4.88 -36.89 9.25
CA ILE A 556 -5.49 -37.04 10.57
C ILE A 556 -6.95 -36.76 10.33
N ARG A 557 -7.70 -37.85 10.19
CA ARG A 557 -9.15 -37.91 10.03
C ARG A 557 -9.83 -36.83 10.87
N SER A 558 -10.66 -36.03 10.21
CA SER A 558 -11.79 -35.36 10.81
C SER A 558 -12.57 -36.36 11.67
N LEU A 559 -12.43 -36.22 12.99
CA LEU A 559 -13.40 -36.74 13.95
C LEU A 559 -14.34 -35.57 14.20
N GLY A 560 -15.48 -35.65 13.51
CA GLY A 560 -16.55 -34.69 13.57
C GLY A 560 -17.24 -34.63 14.94
N ASP A 561 -18.09 -33.62 15.01
CA ASP A 561 -19.10 -33.36 16.02
C ASP A 561 -18.57 -33.17 17.44
N LEU A 562 -18.46 -31.90 17.85
CA LEU A 562 -19.08 -31.39 19.07
C LEU A 562 -18.94 -29.85 19.16
N ASP A 563 -20.08 -29.21 18.88
CA ASP A 563 -20.63 -28.01 19.53
C ASP A 563 -19.99 -26.62 19.26
N ALA A 564 -20.51 -25.97 18.21
CA ALA A 564 -20.37 -24.55 17.90
C ALA A 564 -21.36 -23.68 18.71
N SER A 565 -21.40 -23.80 20.03
CA SER A 565 -22.33 -23.05 20.90
C SER A 565 -21.67 -22.11 21.94
N TYR A 566 -20.42 -21.70 21.73
CA TYR A 566 -19.74 -20.74 22.62
C TYR A 566 -19.47 -19.34 22.03
N LEU A 567 -19.96 -19.07 20.81
CA LEU A 567 -19.90 -17.73 20.20
C LEU A 567 -21.27 -17.05 20.23
N SER A 568 -21.80 -16.79 21.44
CA SER A 568 -22.86 -15.80 21.68
C SER A 568 -23.11 -15.69 23.18
N ARG A 569 -22.46 -14.74 23.85
CA ARG A 569 -22.97 -14.10 25.07
C ARG A 569 -22.24 -12.78 25.31
N PRO A 570 -22.91 -11.62 25.14
CA PRO A 570 -22.51 -10.40 25.81
C PRO A 570 -22.85 -10.51 27.30
N SER A 571 -21.90 -10.18 28.17
CA SER A 571 -22.19 -10.02 29.61
C SER A 571 -22.88 -8.67 29.87
N PRO A 572 -23.79 -8.59 30.86
CA PRO A 572 -24.83 -7.58 30.91
C PRO A 572 -24.40 -6.33 31.67
N ILE A 573 -24.63 -5.15 31.09
CA ILE A 573 -24.66 -3.89 31.82
C ILE A 573 -26.09 -3.65 32.33
N SER A 574 -26.16 -3.36 33.62
CA SER A 574 -27.32 -3.09 34.46
C SER A 574 -28.32 -2.10 33.85
N GLN A 575 -29.60 -2.49 33.85
CA GLN A 575 -30.74 -1.62 33.56
C GLN A 575 -31.00 -0.64 34.71
N GLY A 576 -31.08 0.65 34.37
CA GLY A 576 -31.74 1.69 35.16
C GLY A 576 -32.87 2.29 34.34
N THR A 577 -34.10 2.03 34.76
CA THR A 577 -35.40 2.46 34.19
C THR A 577 -35.67 3.97 34.34
N ALA A 578 -36.29 4.61 33.33
CA ALA A 578 -37.41 5.57 33.45
C ALA A 578 -37.62 6.32 32.11
N THR A 579 -38.69 5.99 31.36
CA THR A 579 -39.99 6.71 31.22
C THR A 579 -40.07 7.65 30.02
N THR A 580 -41.06 7.33 29.19
CA THR A 580 -41.60 8.03 28.03
C THR A 580 -42.40 9.27 28.45
N GLU A 581 -42.00 10.45 27.99
CA GLU A 581 -42.82 11.66 27.75
C GLU A 581 -42.08 12.37 26.58
N GLY A 582 -42.66 12.88 25.50
CA GLY A 582 -43.96 13.50 25.30
C GLY A 582 -43.73 14.93 24.79
N ILE A 583 -43.94 15.14 23.48
CA ILE A 583 -44.38 16.40 22.84
C ILE A 583 -43.36 17.56 22.75
N ALA A 584 -42.98 17.94 21.52
CA ALA A 584 -43.43 19.21 20.91
C ALA A 584 -42.74 19.49 19.55
N SER A 585 -43.57 19.64 18.54
CA SER A 585 -43.32 20.33 17.28
C SER A 585 -43.17 21.85 17.46
N VAL A 586 -42.18 22.45 16.82
CA VAL A 586 -42.17 23.88 16.41
C VAL A 586 -41.50 23.89 15.03
N GLN A 587 -42.29 23.80 13.95
CA GLN A 587 -42.73 24.90 13.10
C GLN A 587 -41.60 25.77 12.52
N ALA A 588 -41.60 25.74 11.18
CA ALA A 588 -40.87 26.58 10.27
C ALA A 588 -41.00 28.06 10.57
N ASP A 589 -39.88 28.78 10.45
CA ASP A 589 -39.88 30.12 9.89
C ASP A 589 -38.84 30.14 8.78
N GLY A 590 -39.33 30.46 7.58
CA GLY A 590 -38.48 30.76 6.44
C GLY A 590 -37.90 32.15 6.57
N HIS A 591 -36.60 32.27 6.35
CA HIS A 591 -36.01 33.44 5.72
C HIS A 591 -35.10 32.92 4.61
N SER A 592 -35.55 33.20 3.38
CA SER A 592 -34.70 33.31 2.21
C SER A 592 -33.67 34.39 2.48
N ASP A 593 -32.40 34.05 2.36
CA ASP A 593 -31.43 34.91 1.71
C ASP A 593 -30.45 33.95 1.02
N ASP A 594 -30.62 33.86 -0.30
CA ASP A 594 -29.58 33.46 -1.23
C ASP A 594 -28.41 34.42 -1.00
N ASP A 595 -27.28 33.90 -0.55
CA ASP A 595 -25.98 34.48 -0.86
C ASP A 595 -24.99 33.34 -1.09
N ASP A 596 -24.68 33.17 -2.37
CA ASP A 596 -23.58 32.39 -2.90
C ASP A 596 -22.28 32.74 -2.17
N ILE A 597 -21.69 31.77 -1.47
CA ILE A 597 -20.26 31.85 -1.10
C ILE A 597 -19.57 30.67 -1.78
N GLU A 598 -19.02 31.01 -2.94
CA GLU A 598 -18.23 30.16 -3.83
C GLU A 598 -17.11 29.38 -3.11
N ASP A 599 -16.91 28.18 -3.62
CA ASP A 599 -15.79 27.27 -3.38
C ASP A 599 -14.41 27.95 -3.46
N GLN A 600 -13.84 28.35 -2.32
CA GLN A 600 -12.39 28.53 -2.20
C GLN A 600 -11.77 27.32 -1.51
N LEU A 601 -11.67 26.22 -2.26
CA LEU A 601 -11.03 24.98 -1.81
C LEU A 601 -9.60 24.77 -2.40
N PHE A 602 -9.07 25.64 -3.28
CA PHE A 602 -7.67 25.57 -3.79
C PHE A 602 -7.07 26.94 -4.22
N PRO A 603 -5.72 27.13 -4.26
CA PRO A 603 -5.04 28.43 -4.15
C PRO A 603 -4.52 29.07 -5.46
N THR A 604 -4.07 30.33 -5.31
CA THR A 604 -3.53 31.33 -6.26
C THR A 604 -2.82 30.81 -7.54
N TYR A 605 -3.31 31.24 -8.70
CA TYR A 605 -2.66 31.05 -10.00
C TYR A 605 -1.64 32.17 -10.29
N ARG A 606 -0.52 31.86 -10.99
CA ARG A 606 0.45 32.86 -11.47
C ARG A 606 0.66 32.75 -12.99
N ILE A 607 0.57 33.88 -13.67
CA ILE A 607 0.69 33.96 -15.13
C ILE A 607 1.92 34.79 -15.50
N ALA A 608 2.49 34.56 -16.69
CA ALA A 608 3.56 35.40 -17.20
C ALA A 608 3.09 36.87 -17.27
N SER A 609 3.84 37.78 -16.67
CA SER A 609 3.46 39.19 -16.54
C SER A 609 3.42 39.97 -17.87
N LYS A 610 3.77 39.32 -19.00
CA LYS A 610 3.76 39.91 -20.35
C LYS A 610 3.19 38.90 -21.35
N PRO A 611 2.28 39.33 -22.24
CA PRO A 611 1.80 38.48 -23.33
C PRO A 611 2.93 38.19 -24.32
N ALA A 612 2.89 37.00 -24.90
CA ALA A 612 3.81 36.57 -25.94
C ALA A 612 3.48 37.22 -27.29
N ALA A 613 2.19 37.42 -27.58
CA ALA A 613 1.71 38.18 -28.73
C ALA A 613 0.31 38.76 -28.44
N ILE A 614 -0.15 39.68 -29.29
CA ILE A 614 -1.54 40.12 -29.33
C ILE A 614 -2.06 39.73 -30.71
N LEU A 615 -3.05 38.84 -30.75
CA LEU A 615 -3.58 38.25 -31.99
C LEU A 615 -5.09 38.42 -32.07
N THR A 616 -5.62 38.68 -33.26
CA THR A 616 -7.06 38.67 -33.50
C THR A 616 -7.64 37.26 -33.41
N GLY A 617 -8.94 37.11 -33.14
CA GLY A 617 -9.61 35.81 -33.14
C GLY A 617 -9.37 35.02 -34.44
N ASN A 618 -9.38 35.70 -35.60
CA ASN A 618 -9.04 35.10 -36.89
C ASN A 618 -7.57 34.64 -36.96
N GLU A 619 -6.62 35.45 -36.46
CA GLU A 619 -5.21 35.06 -36.40
C GLU A 619 -4.97 33.89 -35.44
N ILE A 620 -5.73 33.77 -34.36
CA ILE A 620 -5.67 32.63 -33.44
C ILE A 620 -6.16 31.36 -34.15
N MET A 621 -7.28 31.43 -34.87
CA MET A 621 -7.80 30.30 -35.65
C MET A 621 -6.79 29.83 -36.70
N VAL A 622 -6.11 30.76 -37.37
CA VAL A 622 -5.14 30.44 -38.44
C VAL A 622 -3.80 29.98 -37.87
N ALA A 623 -3.21 30.74 -36.93
CA ALA A 623 -1.89 30.46 -36.39
C ALA A 623 -1.85 29.18 -35.53
N TYR A 624 -2.98 28.81 -34.91
CA TYR A 624 -3.07 27.65 -34.03
C TYR A 624 -4.05 26.57 -34.52
N GLN A 625 -4.59 26.68 -35.74
CA GLN A 625 -5.59 25.77 -36.32
C GLN A 625 -6.82 25.56 -35.42
N ALA A 626 -7.25 26.61 -34.72
CA ALA A 626 -8.30 26.56 -33.69
C ALA A 626 -9.71 26.79 -34.27
N GLU A 627 -10.22 25.85 -35.08
CA GLU A 627 -11.47 26.03 -35.83
C GLU A 627 -12.72 26.32 -34.99
N SER A 628 -12.77 25.89 -33.72
CA SER A 628 -13.91 26.08 -32.82
C SER A 628 -13.72 27.19 -31.79
N PHE A 629 -12.70 28.05 -31.96
CA PHE A 629 -12.33 29.08 -30.97
C PHE A 629 -13.51 30.01 -30.62
N THR A 630 -14.21 30.54 -31.63
CA THR A 630 -15.32 31.49 -31.44
C THR A 630 -16.52 30.86 -30.76
N ASP A 631 -16.85 29.61 -31.12
CA ASP A 631 -18.01 28.90 -30.59
C ASP A 631 -17.79 28.52 -29.12
N ALA A 632 -16.57 28.07 -28.80
CA ALA A 632 -16.17 27.74 -27.44
C ALA A 632 -16.12 28.98 -26.54
N LEU A 633 -15.56 30.09 -27.03
CA LEU A 633 -15.52 31.35 -26.29
C LEU A 633 -16.94 31.92 -26.08
N SER A 634 -17.79 31.89 -27.09
CA SER A 634 -19.19 32.33 -26.96
C SER A 634 -19.97 31.51 -25.93
N SER A 635 -19.78 30.19 -25.91
CA SER A 635 -20.46 29.30 -24.95
C SER A 635 -20.02 29.57 -23.51
N PHE A 636 -18.72 29.82 -23.32
CA PHE A 636 -18.14 30.17 -22.03
C PHE A 636 -18.65 31.51 -21.49
N LEU A 637 -18.64 32.56 -22.31
CA LEU A 637 -19.10 33.90 -21.91
C LEU A 637 -20.58 33.92 -21.51
N GLN A 638 -21.38 33.07 -22.15
CA GLN A 638 -22.78 32.89 -21.80
C GLN A 638 -22.96 32.18 -20.45
N ALA A 639 -22.13 31.20 -20.13
CA ALA A 639 -22.20 30.44 -18.89
C ALA A 639 -21.71 31.24 -17.66
N GLU A 640 -20.52 31.84 -17.76
CA GLU A 640 -19.84 32.45 -16.60
C GLU A 640 -20.22 33.93 -16.39
N ALA A 641 -20.38 34.69 -17.48
CA ALA A 641 -20.60 36.14 -17.40
C ALA A 641 -21.99 36.57 -17.87
N ARG A 642 -22.84 35.62 -18.30
CA ARG A 642 -24.15 35.88 -18.92
C ARG A 642 -24.09 36.89 -20.09
N LEU A 643 -22.94 36.96 -20.77
CA LEU A 643 -22.68 37.84 -21.91
C LEU A 643 -22.88 37.08 -23.23
N SER A 644 -23.56 37.70 -24.19
CA SER A 644 -23.76 37.14 -25.54
C SER A 644 -23.21 38.11 -26.58
N LEU A 645 -22.15 37.72 -27.27
CA LEU A 645 -21.48 38.50 -28.32
C LEU A 645 -21.56 37.78 -29.68
N PRO A 646 -21.75 38.51 -30.80
CA PRO A 646 -21.72 37.89 -32.12
C PRO A 646 -20.36 37.26 -32.45
N PRO A 647 -20.31 36.10 -33.13
CA PRO A 647 -19.05 35.46 -33.53
C PRO A 647 -18.13 36.38 -34.36
N GLU A 648 -18.70 37.24 -35.23
CA GLU A 648 -17.92 38.20 -36.01
C GLU A 648 -17.18 39.21 -35.12
N THR A 649 -17.77 39.60 -34.00
CA THR A 649 -17.12 40.50 -33.03
C THR A 649 -15.93 39.80 -32.38
N LEU A 650 -16.05 38.50 -32.04
CA LEU A 650 -14.97 37.71 -31.46
C LEU A 650 -13.84 37.42 -32.47
N LEU A 651 -14.16 37.26 -33.75
CA LEU A 651 -13.18 37.05 -34.83
C LEU A 651 -12.25 38.24 -35.03
N HIS A 652 -12.80 39.45 -34.97
CA HIS A 652 -12.05 40.68 -35.21
C HIS A 652 -11.43 41.28 -33.94
N HIS A 653 -11.78 40.74 -32.77
CA HIS A 653 -11.25 41.20 -31.50
C HIS A 653 -9.81 40.74 -31.26
N SER A 654 -8.97 41.59 -30.67
CA SER A 654 -7.55 41.30 -30.38
C SER A 654 -7.36 40.78 -28.95
N PHE A 655 -6.74 39.60 -28.82
CA PHE A 655 -6.49 38.93 -27.55
C PHE A 655 -5.00 38.91 -27.22
N ALA A 656 -4.67 39.20 -25.97
CA ALA A 656 -3.35 38.95 -25.43
C ALA A 656 -3.13 37.44 -25.27
N THR A 657 -2.17 36.87 -26.00
CA THR A 657 -1.85 35.44 -25.95
C THR A 657 -0.64 35.20 -25.05
N PHE A 658 -0.73 34.19 -24.18
CA PHE A 658 0.34 33.81 -23.27
C PHE A 658 0.71 32.36 -23.52
N THR A 659 2.00 32.06 -23.47
CA THR A 659 2.52 30.73 -23.80
C THR A 659 2.78 29.86 -22.57
N ARG A 660 2.67 30.44 -21.36
CA ARG A 660 2.99 29.77 -20.10
C ARG A 660 2.02 30.16 -18.98
N PHE A 661 1.53 29.15 -18.29
CA PHE A 661 0.70 29.24 -17.09
C PHE A 661 1.36 28.47 -15.97
N THR A 662 1.37 29.02 -14.74
CA THR A 662 1.86 28.32 -13.56
C THR A 662 0.78 28.27 -12.49
N ARG A 663 0.31 27.06 -12.18
CA ARG A 663 -0.55 26.83 -11.01
C ARG A 663 0.32 26.46 -9.83
N THR A 664 0.23 27.24 -8.77
CA THR A 664 0.87 26.89 -7.51
C THR A 664 -0.10 26.04 -6.70
N LEU A 665 0.12 24.73 -6.68
CA LEU A 665 -0.63 23.82 -5.82
C LEU A 665 -0.11 23.98 -4.37
N PRO A 666 -1.00 23.93 -3.36
CA PRO A 666 -0.54 23.90 -1.97
C PRO A 666 0.25 22.62 -1.76
N SER A 667 1.21 22.65 -0.81
CA SER A 667 1.96 21.45 -0.47
C SER A 667 0.98 20.38 0.00
N LEU A 668 0.75 19.37 -0.84
CA LEU A 668 0.06 18.13 -0.45
C LEU A 668 0.89 17.37 0.62
N ARG A 669 2.06 17.88 0.98
CA ARG A 669 3.13 17.15 1.68
C ARG A 669 3.61 17.81 2.97
N GLY A 670 3.02 18.93 3.39
CA GLY A 670 3.32 19.57 4.68
C GLY A 670 4.73 20.16 4.81
N LEU A 671 5.52 20.18 3.74
CA LEU A 671 6.86 20.77 3.74
C LEU A 671 6.78 22.28 3.41
N PRO A 672 7.46 23.15 4.18
CA PRO A 672 7.66 24.54 3.78
C PRO A 672 8.40 24.61 2.44
N ASP A 673 8.00 25.53 1.56
CA ASP A 673 8.56 25.77 0.22
C ASP A 673 8.32 24.71 -0.87
N GLU A 674 7.61 23.61 -0.60
CA GLU A 674 7.07 22.73 -1.67
C GLU A 674 5.76 23.30 -2.25
N SER A 675 5.87 24.47 -2.88
CA SER A 675 4.81 24.95 -3.77
C SER A 675 4.99 24.24 -5.11
N PHE A 676 4.18 23.23 -5.42
CA PHE A 676 4.24 22.56 -6.72
C PHE A 676 3.77 23.54 -7.78
N ASN A 677 4.69 23.95 -8.65
CA ASN A 677 4.41 24.85 -9.76
C ASN A 677 4.16 24.02 -11.01
N ASP A 678 2.92 23.60 -11.21
CA ASP A 678 2.52 22.96 -12.46
C ASP A 678 2.55 24.01 -13.57
N THR A 679 3.45 23.82 -14.54
CA THR A 679 3.71 24.80 -15.61
C THR A 679 3.26 24.23 -16.94
N VAL A 680 2.15 24.75 -17.45
CA VAL A 680 1.59 24.31 -18.72
C VAL A 680 2.10 25.21 -19.85
N PHE A 681 2.66 24.60 -20.89
CA PHE A 681 3.07 25.28 -22.12
C PHE A 681 1.98 25.14 -23.19
N ALA A 682 1.45 26.26 -23.65
CA ALA A 682 0.49 26.28 -24.75
C ALA A 682 1.24 26.31 -26.09
N ARG A 683 1.59 25.13 -26.63
CA ARG A 683 2.06 24.98 -28.02
C ARG A 683 1.30 23.83 -28.69
N PRO A 684 0.53 24.08 -29.77
CA PRO A 684 -0.10 23.01 -30.53
C PRO A 684 0.94 22.23 -31.36
N LEU A 685 0.75 20.91 -31.47
CA LEU A 685 1.42 20.09 -32.49
C LEU A 685 0.86 20.47 -33.88
N ILE A 686 1.73 20.79 -34.83
CA ILE A 686 1.34 21.37 -36.14
C ILE A 686 0.96 20.31 -37.20
N ASP A 687 0.86 19.02 -36.84
CA ASP A 687 0.73 17.94 -37.84
C ASP A 687 -0.73 17.50 -38.14
N ALA A 688 -1.12 17.75 -39.39
CA ALA A 688 -2.16 17.14 -40.23
C ALA A 688 -3.63 17.06 -39.77
N ARG A 689 -3.99 17.44 -38.54
CA ARG A 689 -5.41 17.57 -38.12
C ARG A 689 -5.64 18.92 -37.41
N PRO A 690 -6.71 19.67 -37.74
CA PRO A 690 -7.04 20.89 -37.03
C PRO A 690 -7.26 20.58 -35.55
N ALA A 691 -6.60 21.35 -34.68
CA ALA A 691 -6.67 21.15 -33.25
C ALA A 691 -8.05 21.61 -32.72
N ARG A 692 -8.82 20.67 -32.18
CA ARG A 692 -10.06 20.98 -31.45
C ARG A 692 -9.70 21.30 -30.01
N PHE A 693 -9.90 22.55 -29.61
CA PHE A 693 -9.54 23.02 -28.27
C PHE A 693 -10.77 23.12 -27.38
N SER A 694 -10.62 22.72 -26.12
CA SER A 694 -11.47 23.18 -25.03
C SER A 694 -10.90 24.54 -24.57
N THR A 695 -11.67 25.62 -24.69
CA THR A 695 -11.22 26.99 -24.37
C THR A 695 -11.40 27.27 -22.88
N VAL A 696 -10.44 27.92 -22.20
CA VAL A 696 -10.56 28.41 -20.81
C VAL A 696 -10.12 29.87 -20.81
N LEU A 697 -10.79 30.87 -20.19
CA LEU A 697 -10.34 32.28 -20.02
C LEU A 697 -10.66 32.82 -18.61
N TYR A 698 -9.66 32.89 -17.72
CA TYR A 698 -9.81 33.38 -16.34
C TYR A 698 -9.71 34.90 -16.28
N VAL A 699 -10.66 35.56 -15.64
CA VAL A 699 -10.64 37.00 -15.40
C VAL A 699 -11.28 37.25 -14.03
N GLU A 700 -10.52 37.75 -13.05
CA GLU A 700 -11.01 37.98 -11.67
C GLU A 700 -11.97 39.19 -11.56
N ASN A 701 -12.30 39.75 -12.73
CA ASN A 701 -13.24 40.82 -13.07
C ASN A 701 -12.85 42.25 -12.64
N VAL A 702 -12.42 43.09 -13.59
CA VAL A 702 -12.67 44.54 -13.46
C VAL A 702 -12.90 45.17 -14.85
N ASP A 703 -14.05 45.69 -15.28
CA ASP A 703 -15.37 45.05 -15.34
C ASP A 703 -15.47 44.15 -16.61
N ILE A 704 -15.07 42.89 -16.41
CA ILE A 704 -15.04 41.70 -17.29
C ILE A 704 -14.13 41.84 -18.51
N ALA A 705 -12.82 41.80 -18.28
CA ALA A 705 -12.06 42.95 -17.80
C ALA A 705 -11.72 44.03 -18.85
N GLU A 706 -12.69 44.30 -19.70
CA GLU A 706 -13.54 45.50 -19.67
C GLU A 706 -14.44 45.30 -20.87
N THR A 707 -15.30 44.28 -20.75
CA THR A 707 -15.95 43.56 -21.85
C THR A 707 -15.03 43.23 -23.03
N LEU A 708 -13.91 42.58 -22.69
CA LEU A 708 -13.02 41.76 -23.54
C LEU A 708 -11.90 42.41 -24.36
N GLY A 709 -11.73 43.74 -24.35
CA GLY A 709 -10.49 44.40 -24.81
C GLY A 709 -9.34 44.45 -23.79
N VAL A 710 -9.20 43.40 -22.98
CA VAL A 710 -8.78 43.40 -21.56
C VAL A 710 -7.36 43.89 -21.20
N GLN A 711 -7.20 44.71 -20.14
CA GLN A 711 -5.93 44.87 -19.41
C GLN A 711 -6.02 44.63 -17.88
N GLY A 712 -5.57 43.43 -17.47
CA GLY A 712 -5.20 42.98 -16.11
C GLY A 712 -6.32 42.27 -15.31
N ASN A 713 -6.09 41.25 -14.47
CA ASN A 713 -5.16 40.12 -14.65
C ASN A 713 -5.96 38.83 -14.88
N ILE A 714 -5.45 38.06 -15.84
CA ILE A 714 -6.16 37.16 -16.74
C ILE A 714 -5.38 35.85 -16.85
N LEU A 715 -6.00 34.69 -17.12
CA LEU A 715 -5.49 33.82 -18.20
C LEU A 715 -6.50 32.87 -18.89
N CYS A 716 -6.46 32.89 -20.22
CA CYS A 716 -6.90 31.82 -21.13
C CYS A 716 -5.96 30.63 -21.33
N TYR A 717 -6.44 29.39 -21.17
CA TYR A 717 -5.76 28.15 -21.61
C TYR A 717 -6.54 27.42 -22.73
N LEU A 718 -5.81 26.93 -23.73
CA LEU A 718 -6.31 26.06 -24.81
C LEU A 718 -5.70 24.66 -24.61
N SER A 719 -6.52 23.69 -24.19
CA SER A 719 -6.10 22.30 -23.99
C SER A 719 -6.28 21.48 -25.27
N TYR A 720 -5.25 20.69 -25.62
CA TYR A 720 -5.31 19.64 -26.63
C TYR A 720 -5.84 18.35 -25.99
N LYS A 721 -7.04 17.91 -26.37
CA LYS A 721 -7.48 16.54 -26.11
C LYS A 721 -7.03 15.68 -27.29
N LYS A 722 -6.05 14.79 -27.09
CA LYS A 722 -5.77 13.72 -28.05
C LYS A 722 -7.02 12.84 -28.08
N GLN A 723 -7.80 12.93 -29.16
CA GLN A 723 -8.82 11.91 -29.42
C GLN A 723 -8.07 10.62 -29.77
N SER A 724 -7.96 9.72 -28.79
CA SER A 724 -7.82 8.28 -29.02
C SER A 724 -9.16 7.71 -29.46
#